data_AF-A0A356YSZ6-F1
#
_entry.id   AF-A0A356YSZ6-F1
#
_cell.length_a   1.000
_cell.length_b   1.000
_cell.length_c   1.000
_cell.angle_alpha   90.00
_cell.angle_beta   90.00
_cell.angle_gamma   90.00
#
_symmetry.space_group_name_H-M   'P 1'
#
loop_
_entity.id
_entity.type
_entity.pdbx_description
1 polymer ?
#
loop_
_entity_poly.entity_id
_entity_poly.type
_entity_poly.pdbx_seq_one_letter_code
_entity_poly.pdbx_strand_id
1 'polypeptide(L)'
;MNTATNEDLHLAFDFVKSTNRNIFLTGKAGTGKTTFLRDLKKSSPKRMIVVAPTGVAAINAGGVTIHSFFQLPFHPYIPSFYLSEKNPGNQAEQNDLTGYKMSREKINIIKSLDLLVIDEISMVRADTLDAIDSALRRYKNHHLPFGGVQLLLIGDLQQLAPVVKDDDREIVKKYYDSPFFFGSRALSCTDYITIELKHIYRQNDQVFINLLNKVRDKHVDSDVLSELNKRYIPDFDPDSGGGYITLTTHNNQARALNDSKLEKLPGTTHSFTAIIKDEFPEFSYPNTSELILKKGAQVMFVKNDISRDKLFFNGKIGKVESFKDDFIVVKCPDDDFPISVEKAEWQNMKYTLDEETKEIQETVIGTFTQYPLRLAWAITIHKSQGLTFDRAVIDACAAFAHGQVYVALSRCRTLDGLVLSTRINQRSITDDPAISDFIIKTGQNQPDQKQLAESKKDYRRMLLTELFDFTPLTYNLNYCQKVVSYHQDSILGNPREMLENSLTAIRTDLIDVSEKFHPQWSGLLNGEINAESNILLQERVKKAAVFFSVKLEVALKEILAGFSVETDNKTVRKSVTEALERTRKEGVIKLACLNAVASGFEISKYLDAKAKSAIDIPAVKSHSAKSVDDTSGIIQYPVLFRQIKEWRNIKAREMELQHYMILPQKTMVTLANFTPQTLSSLKMVKGMGKKKSEKFGEELLDIIIAYCKKEKIEPPVETLTENEIPKKIKKETRKISYDLFNEGKSISQIAEERMLNITTIEGHLAYYVGTGEIPINKFVSKEITDLISDHFKGTDDFKMGPVKIILGEKVSWSDIKFVIKHLMFLKKSKNDTRQGVDP
;
A
#
# COMPACT_ATOMS: atom_id res chain seq x y z
N MET A 1 41.22 -22.19 -3.71
CA MET A 1 40.75 -22.64 -2.37
C MET A 1 39.48 -23.43 -2.58
N ASN A 2 39.48 -24.73 -2.25
CA ASN A 2 38.33 -25.62 -2.42
C ASN A 2 37.16 -25.12 -1.57
N THR A 3 36.16 -24.50 -2.21
CA THR A 3 34.86 -24.23 -1.63
C THR A 3 34.13 -25.56 -1.47
N ALA A 4 34.21 -26.17 -0.29
CA ALA A 4 33.21 -27.16 0.10
C ALA A 4 31.84 -26.48 0.01
N THR A 5 31.07 -26.84 -1.01
CA THR A 5 29.73 -26.30 -1.29
C THR A 5 28.83 -26.58 -0.09
N ASN A 6 28.45 -25.51 0.61
CA ASN A 6 27.56 -25.60 1.77
C ASN A 6 26.15 -25.93 1.28
N GLU A 7 25.74 -27.19 1.47
CA GLU A 7 24.47 -27.73 0.97
C GLU A 7 23.25 -26.91 1.44
N ASP A 8 23.26 -26.41 2.69
CA ASP A 8 22.18 -25.59 3.26
C ASP A 8 22.04 -24.25 2.52
N LEU A 9 23.16 -23.62 2.14
CA LEU A 9 23.16 -22.36 1.38
C LEU A 9 22.62 -22.57 -0.03
N HIS A 10 23.03 -23.66 -0.69
CA HIS A 10 22.51 -24.02 -2.01
C HIS A 10 21.01 -24.34 -1.97
N LEU A 11 20.57 -25.08 -0.95
CA LEU A 11 19.17 -25.39 -0.74
C LEU A 11 18.33 -24.12 -0.55
N ALA A 12 18.78 -23.20 0.30
CA ALA A 12 18.13 -21.90 0.51
C ALA A 12 18.05 -21.10 -0.79
N PHE A 13 19.14 -21.04 -1.56
CA PHE A 13 19.19 -20.34 -2.83
C PHE A 13 18.16 -20.91 -3.83
N ASP A 14 18.08 -22.23 -3.92
CA ASP A 14 17.17 -22.94 -4.81
C ASP A 14 15.70 -22.71 -4.45
N PHE A 15 15.36 -22.72 -3.16
CA PHE A 15 14.01 -22.40 -2.68
C PHE A 15 13.63 -20.95 -3.02
N VAL A 16 14.53 -19.99 -2.77
CA VAL A 16 14.28 -18.58 -3.09
C VAL A 16 14.06 -18.40 -4.59
N LYS A 17 14.93 -18.98 -5.42
CA LYS A 17 14.89 -18.78 -6.87
C LYS A 17 13.70 -19.48 -7.53
N SER A 18 13.40 -20.71 -7.13
CA SER A 18 12.59 -21.64 -7.93
C SER A 18 11.22 -21.98 -7.35
N THR A 19 10.82 -21.36 -6.23
CA THR A 19 9.53 -21.63 -5.56
C THR A 19 8.83 -20.33 -5.13
N ASN A 20 7.59 -20.39 -4.63
CA ASN A 20 6.92 -19.27 -3.94
C ASN A 20 6.89 -19.45 -2.42
N ARG A 21 7.67 -20.38 -1.85
CA ARG A 21 7.68 -20.65 -0.41
C ARG A 21 8.31 -19.50 0.34
N ASN A 22 7.65 -19.04 1.40
CA ASN A 22 8.29 -18.13 2.35
C ASN A 22 9.40 -18.88 3.10
N ILE A 23 10.51 -18.19 3.39
CA ILE A 23 11.70 -18.81 3.97
C ILE A 23 12.16 -18.00 5.16
N PHE A 24 12.33 -18.67 6.30
CA PHE A 24 13.10 -18.15 7.42
C PHE A 24 14.51 -18.75 7.37
N LEU A 25 15.48 -17.93 6.98
CA LEU A 25 16.89 -18.28 6.95
C LEU A 25 17.55 -17.84 8.26
N THR A 26 17.84 -18.83 9.11
CA THR A 26 18.50 -18.62 10.39
C THR A 26 19.91 -19.21 10.39
N GLY A 27 20.66 -18.93 11.44
CA GLY A 27 21.97 -19.51 11.65
C GLY A 27 22.80 -18.66 12.59
N LYS A 28 23.85 -19.26 13.13
CA LYS A 28 24.74 -18.64 14.12
C LYS A 28 25.43 -17.38 13.56
N ALA A 29 26.03 -16.60 14.44
CA ALA A 29 26.91 -15.51 14.02
C ALA A 29 28.03 -16.06 13.11
N GLY A 30 28.29 -15.39 11.98
CA GLY A 30 29.37 -15.77 11.08
C GLY A 30 29.09 -16.95 10.14
N THR A 31 27.84 -17.36 9.95
CA THR A 31 27.46 -18.46 9.03
C THR A 31 27.29 -18.08 7.56
N GLY A 32 27.61 -16.83 7.19
CA GLY A 32 27.58 -16.38 5.78
C GLY A 32 26.25 -15.77 5.31
N LYS A 33 25.30 -15.45 6.19
CA LYS A 33 23.99 -14.83 5.84
C LYS A 33 24.13 -13.57 4.95
N THR A 34 25.03 -12.65 5.30
CA THR A 34 25.26 -11.43 4.51
C THR A 34 25.85 -11.73 3.12
N THR A 35 26.73 -12.74 3.03
CA THR A 35 27.30 -13.20 1.76
C THR A 35 26.20 -13.78 0.87
N PHE A 36 25.33 -14.63 1.44
CA PHE A 36 24.16 -15.19 0.75
C PHE A 36 23.26 -14.09 0.16
N LEU A 37 22.95 -13.05 0.95
CA LEU A 37 22.14 -11.94 0.47
C LEU A 37 22.80 -11.19 -0.69
N ARG A 38 24.12 -10.97 -0.62
CA ARG A 38 24.88 -10.30 -1.68
C ARG A 38 24.90 -11.10 -2.98
N ASP A 39 25.02 -12.42 -2.89
CA ASP A 39 25.03 -13.30 -4.06
C ASP A 39 23.63 -13.43 -4.67
N LEU A 40 22.59 -13.48 -3.83
CA LEU A 40 21.19 -13.48 -4.24
C LEU A 40 20.82 -12.23 -5.03
N LYS A 41 21.26 -11.03 -4.59
CA LYS A 41 21.04 -9.77 -5.32
C LYS A 41 21.57 -9.80 -6.75
N LYS A 42 22.66 -10.53 -7.01
CA LYS A 42 23.29 -10.60 -8.34
C LYS A 42 22.66 -11.61 -9.28
N SER A 43 21.97 -12.61 -8.75
CA SER A 43 21.64 -13.85 -9.48
C SER A 43 20.16 -14.26 -9.40
N SER A 44 19.36 -13.53 -8.62
CA SER A 44 17.93 -13.74 -8.50
C SER A 44 17.20 -13.31 -9.80
N PRO A 45 16.34 -14.16 -10.37
CA PRO A 45 15.47 -13.80 -11.50
C PRO A 45 14.21 -13.03 -11.05
N LYS A 46 14.03 -12.87 -9.73
CA LYS A 46 12.86 -12.23 -9.12
C LYS A 46 13.13 -10.77 -8.85
N ARG A 47 12.12 -9.93 -9.11
CA ARG A 47 12.16 -8.51 -8.75
C ARG A 47 12.14 -8.41 -7.23
N MET A 48 13.27 -8.04 -6.64
CA MET A 48 13.47 -8.09 -5.20
C MET A 48 13.61 -6.70 -4.56
N ILE A 49 13.19 -6.60 -3.32
CA ILE A 49 13.44 -5.46 -2.45
C ILE A 49 14.06 -5.97 -1.16
N VAL A 50 15.10 -5.28 -0.67
CA VAL A 50 15.71 -5.58 0.62
C VAL A 50 15.33 -4.49 1.62
N VAL A 51 14.75 -4.91 2.73
CA VAL A 51 14.42 -4.04 3.86
C VAL A 51 15.03 -4.54 5.16
N ALA A 52 15.22 -3.61 6.10
CA ALA A 52 15.67 -3.93 7.46
C ALA A 52 14.92 -3.06 8.51
N PRO A 53 14.88 -3.46 9.79
CA PRO A 53 14.18 -2.72 10.83
C PRO A 53 14.86 -1.40 11.23
N THR A 54 16.19 -1.30 11.08
CA THR A 54 16.98 -0.12 11.48
C THR A 54 17.78 0.46 10.32
N GLY A 55 18.11 1.76 10.38
CA GLY A 55 18.88 2.44 9.33
C GLY A 55 20.26 1.83 9.08
N VAL A 56 20.99 1.48 10.14
CA VAL A 56 22.32 0.85 10.03
C VAL A 56 22.22 -0.54 9.40
N ALA A 57 21.23 -1.36 9.79
CA ALA A 57 21.00 -2.67 9.18
C ALA A 57 20.62 -2.55 7.70
N ALA A 58 19.79 -1.55 7.35
CA ALA A 58 19.41 -1.29 5.97
C ALA A 58 20.62 -0.94 5.11
N ILE A 59 21.48 -0.01 5.56
CA ILE A 59 22.71 0.37 4.85
C ILE A 59 23.63 -0.86 4.68
N ASN A 60 23.81 -1.67 5.72
CA ASN A 60 24.68 -2.86 5.66
C ASN A 60 24.14 -3.95 4.72
N ALA A 61 22.83 -4.12 4.64
CA ALA A 61 22.17 -5.03 3.70
C ALA A 61 22.10 -4.47 2.27
N GLY A 62 22.49 -3.21 2.07
CA GLY A 62 22.30 -2.46 0.83
C GLY A 62 20.82 -2.24 0.50
N GLY A 63 19.97 -2.13 1.51
CA GLY A 63 18.53 -1.94 1.37
C GLY A 63 18.05 -0.64 2.01
N VAL A 64 16.75 -0.57 2.25
CA VAL A 64 16.10 0.57 2.93
C VAL A 64 15.42 0.13 4.21
N THR A 65 14.95 1.07 5.05
CA THR A 65 14.22 0.65 6.26
C THR A 65 12.78 0.24 5.92
N ILE A 66 12.22 -0.72 6.67
CA ILE A 66 10.80 -1.14 6.55
C ILE A 66 9.87 0.07 6.58
N HIS A 67 10.06 0.96 7.56
CA HIS A 67 9.27 2.17 7.74
C HIS A 67 9.37 3.11 6.53
N SER A 68 10.58 3.33 6.00
CA SER A 68 10.77 4.19 4.83
C SER A 68 10.15 3.62 3.55
N PHE A 69 10.25 2.31 3.32
CA PHE A 69 9.72 1.68 2.10
C PHE A 69 8.20 1.70 2.09
N PHE A 70 7.57 1.10 3.12
CA PHE A 70 6.13 0.95 3.24
C PHE A 70 5.42 2.22 3.77
N GLN A 71 6.16 3.27 4.13
CA GLN A 71 5.65 4.52 4.72
C GLN A 71 4.82 4.24 5.98
N LEU A 72 5.34 3.35 6.83
CA LEU A 72 4.70 2.97 8.09
C LEU A 72 5.04 3.98 9.19
N PRO A 73 4.06 4.35 10.03
CA PRO A 73 4.29 5.14 11.24
C PRO A 73 5.00 4.29 12.30
N PHE A 74 5.60 4.97 13.28
CA PHE A 74 6.34 4.31 14.37
C PHE A 74 5.46 3.85 15.56
N HIS A 75 4.13 3.95 15.45
CA HIS A 75 3.20 3.45 16.47
C HIS A 75 2.80 1.99 16.18
N PRO A 76 2.30 1.24 17.18
CA PRO A 76 1.82 -0.13 16.95
C PRO A 76 0.73 -0.23 15.89
N TYR A 77 0.81 -1.29 15.10
CA TYR A 77 -0.22 -1.64 14.13
C TYR A 77 -1.33 -2.41 14.81
N ILE A 78 -2.58 -1.97 14.60
CA ILE A 78 -3.77 -2.60 15.15
C ILE A 78 -4.64 -3.07 13.98
N PRO A 79 -4.85 -4.39 13.81
CA PRO A 79 -5.61 -4.95 12.69
C PRO A 79 -6.98 -4.27 12.46
N SER A 80 -7.75 -3.98 13.51
CA SER A 80 -9.10 -3.42 13.40
C SER A 80 -9.18 -2.00 12.84
N PHE A 81 -8.12 -1.20 12.96
CA PHE A 81 -8.09 0.17 12.41
C PHE A 81 -7.80 0.21 10.91
N TYR A 82 -7.20 -0.86 10.38
CA TYR A 82 -6.72 -0.92 8.99
C TYR A 82 -7.43 -1.99 8.15
N LEU A 83 -8.01 -3.00 8.82
CA LEU A 83 -8.88 -4.03 8.25
C LEU A 83 -10.31 -3.75 8.74
N SER A 84 -10.99 -2.74 8.20
CA SER A 84 -12.44 -2.68 8.38
C SER A 84 -13.03 -3.87 7.63
N GLU A 85 -13.48 -4.88 8.36
CA GLU A 85 -14.46 -5.83 7.83
C GLU A 85 -15.65 -5.04 7.31
N LYS A 86 -16.19 -5.51 6.17
CA LYS A 86 -17.31 -4.90 5.48
C LYS A 86 -18.53 -4.84 6.40
N ASN A 87 -18.81 -3.68 7.00
CA ASN A 87 -20.15 -3.33 7.43
C ASN A 87 -20.95 -2.88 6.19
N PRO A 88 -21.95 -3.64 5.70
CA PRO A 88 -22.66 -3.32 4.45
C PRO A 88 -23.61 -2.11 4.54
N GLY A 89 -23.69 -1.42 5.69
CA GLY A 89 -24.72 -0.42 5.98
C GLY A 89 -24.34 1.05 5.74
N ASN A 90 -23.05 1.42 5.79
CA ASN A 90 -22.64 2.83 5.76
C ASN A 90 -21.83 3.16 4.49
N GLN A 91 -22.54 3.49 3.41
CA GLN A 91 -21.94 3.89 2.13
C GLN A 91 -21.48 5.36 2.08
N ALA A 92 -21.62 6.13 3.16
CA ALA A 92 -21.40 7.58 3.13
C ALA A 92 -19.99 8.07 3.52
N GLU A 93 -19.13 7.23 4.11
CA GLU A 93 -17.78 7.64 4.58
C GLU A 93 -16.63 6.85 3.94
N GLN A 94 -16.77 6.43 2.68
CA GLN A 94 -15.73 5.66 1.98
C GLN A 94 -14.55 6.49 1.44
N ASN A 95 -14.55 7.82 1.61
CA ASN A 95 -13.55 8.68 0.96
C ASN A 95 -12.30 9.02 1.80
N ASP A 96 -12.28 8.73 3.11
CA ASP A 96 -11.11 8.96 3.97
C ASP A 96 -10.85 7.76 4.88
N LEU A 97 -10.69 6.57 4.28
CA LEU A 97 -9.95 5.50 4.95
C LEU A 97 -8.55 6.05 5.25
N THR A 98 -8.26 6.29 6.53
CA THR A 98 -6.96 6.69 7.11
C THR A 98 -5.84 5.65 6.89
N GLY A 99 -5.97 4.79 5.88
CA GLY A 99 -4.96 3.82 5.49
C GLY A 99 -3.84 4.49 4.69
N TYR A 100 -2.59 4.20 5.07
CA TYR A 100 -1.32 4.56 4.44
C TYR A 100 -1.44 5.02 2.99
N LYS A 101 -1.36 6.33 2.72
CA LYS A 101 -1.31 6.84 1.35
C LYS A 101 0.11 6.69 0.82
N MET A 102 0.30 5.76 -0.10
CA MET A 102 1.59 5.56 -0.78
C MET A 102 1.70 6.35 -2.09
N SER A 103 2.91 6.80 -2.41
CA SER A 103 3.22 7.41 -3.70
C SER A 103 2.95 6.45 -4.86
N ARG A 104 2.55 6.97 -6.03
CA ARG A 104 2.28 6.15 -7.23
C ARG A 104 3.46 5.27 -7.64
N GLU A 105 4.68 5.81 -7.56
CA GLU A 105 5.91 5.06 -7.87
C GLU A 105 6.05 3.82 -6.98
N LYS A 106 5.96 3.99 -5.66
CA LYS A 106 6.01 2.86 -4.71
C LYS A 106 4.87 1.86 -4.91
N ILE A 107 3.67 2.32 -5.27
CA ILE A 107 2.55 1.41 -5.61
C ILE A 107 2.94 0.55 -6.81
N ASN A 108 3.56 1.14 -7.85
CA ASN A 108 4.03 0.39 -9.01
C ASN A 108 5.14 -0.59 -8.65
N ILE A 109 6.08 -0.20 -7.78
CA ILE A 109 7.11 -1.12 -7.24
C ILE A 109 6.44 -2.31 -6.54
N ILE A 110 5.51 -2.07 -5.59
CA ILE A 110 4.81 -3.14 -4.87
C ILE A 110 4.05 -4.07 -5.82
N LYS A 111 3.37 -3.53 -6.84
CA LYS A 111 2.66 -4.36 -7.84
C LYS A 111 3.59 -5.32 -8.59
N SER A 112 4.81 -4.88 -8.86
CA SER A 112 5.83 -5.65 -9.58
C SER A 112 6.72 -6.51 -8.70
N LEU A 113 6.56 -6.45 -7.37
CA LEU A 113 7.45 -7.09 -6.41
C LEU A 113 7.21 -8.60 -6.36
N ASP A 114 8.24 -9.41 -6.57
CA ASP A 114 8.16 -10.87 -6.45
C ASP A 114 8.68 -11.38 -5.11
N LEU A 115 9.75 -10.76 -4.61
CA LEU A 115 10.49 -11.19 -3.42
C LEU A 115 10.75 -10.00 -2.48
N LEU A 116 10.30 -10.12 -1.23
CA LEU A 116 10.66 -9.19 -0.16
C LEU A 116 11.66 -9.86 0.78
N VAL A 117 12.87 -9.31 0.85
CA VAL A 117 13.88 -9.74 1.82
C VAL A 117 13.83 -8.84 3.03
N ILE A 118 13.71 -9.43 4.21
CA ILE A 118 13.76 -8.71 5.48
C ILE A 118 15.00 -9.21 6.24
N ASP A 119 16.04 -8.38 6.29
CA ASP A 119 17.24 -8.66 7.09
C ASP A 119 17.01 -8.23 8.55
N GLU A 120 17.70 -8.91 9.47
CA GLU A 120 17.52 -8.77 10.93
C GLU A 120 16.05 -8.96 11.40
N ILE A 121 15.35 -9.98 10.86
CA ILE A 121 13.94 -10.27 11.18
C ILE A 121 13.69 -10.48 12.68
N SER A 122 14.69 -10.92 13.45
CA SER A 122 14.57 -11.10 14.90
C SER A 122 14.24 -9.80 15.65
N MET A 123 14.56 -8.64 15.09
CA MET A 123 14.19 -7.34 15.65
C MET A 123 12.82 -6.83 15.19
N VAL A 124 12.14 -7.53 14.28
CA VAL A 124 10.86 -7.11 13.72
C VAL A 124 9.73 -7.64 14.59
N ARG A 125 8.80 -6.75 14.94
CA ARG A 125 7.62 -7.10 15.73
C ARG A 125 6.54 -7.78 14.87
N ALA A 126 5.73 -8.64 15.49
CA ALA A 126 4.59 -9.31 14.86
C ALA A 126 3.67 -8.34 14.11
N ASP A 127 3.32 -7.23 14.74
CA ASP A 127 2.39 -6.25 14.20
C ASP A 127 2.99 -5.45 13.04
N THR A 128 4.32 -5.22 13.05
CA THR A 128 5.02 -4.62 11.91
C THR A 128 4.95 -5.53 10.68
N LEU A 129 5.06 -6.86 10.88
CA LEU A 129 4.93 -7.81 9.78
C LEU A 129 3.50 -7.89 9.24
N ASP A 130 2.48 -7.80 10.10
CA ASP A 130 1.08 -7.68 9.67
C ASP A 130 0.78 -6.33 8.96
N ALA A 131 1.45 -5.24 9.34
CA ALA A 131 1.37 -3.98 8.62
C ALA A 131 1.91 -4.10 7.19
N ILE A 132 3.02 -4.85 7.01
CA ILE A 132 3.56 -5.19 5.70
C ILE A 132 2.54 -6.02 4.89
N ASP A 133 1.95 -7.04 5.49
CA ASP A 133 0.89 -7.85 4.85
C ASP A 133 -0.27 -6.98 4.36
N SER A 134 -0.76 -6.08 5.22
CA SER A 134 -1.85 -5.14 4.89
C SER A 134 -1.51 -4.24 3.70
N ALA A 135 -0.31 -3.67 3.67
CA ALA A 135 0.15 -2.85 2.57
C ALA A 135 0.26 -3.64 1.26
N LEU A 136 0.81 -4.85 1.30
CA LEU A 136 0.97 -5.72 0.13
C LEU A 136 -0.38 -6.23 -0.39
N ARG A 137 -1.31 -6.60 0.49
CA ARG A 137 -2.68 -6.99 0.10
C ARG A 137 -3.44 -5.85 -0.55
N ARG A 138 -3.28 -4.63 -0.02
CA ARG A 138 -3.95 -3.43 -0.55
C ARG A 138 -3.52 -3.08 -1.97
N TYR A 139 -2.22 -3.22 -2.27
CA TYR A 139 -1.66 -2.71 -3.54
C TYR A 139 -1.30 -3.79 -4.57
N LYS A 140 -1.20 -5.07 -4.17
CA LYS A 140 -0.89 -6.20 -5.07
C LYS A 140 -2.07 -7.18 -5.22
N ASN A 141 -2.33 -8.01 -4.22
CA ASN A 141 -3.47 -8.96 -4.24
C ASN A 141 -4.12 -9.10 -2.86
N HIS A 142 -5.37 -8.64 -2.73
CA HIS A 142 -6.08 -8.62 -1.46
C HIS A 142 -6.39 -10.02 -0.87
N HIS A 143 -6.41 -11.07 -1.69
CA HIS A 143 -6.84 -12.41 -1.26
C HIS A 143 -5.70 -13.31 -0.78
N LEU A 144 -4.44 -12.91 -1.03
CA LEU A 144 -3.27 -13.72 -0.70
C LEU A 144 -2.50 -13.09 0.45
N PRO A 145 -1.98 -13.89 1.41
CA PRO A 145 -1.00 -13.40 2.38
C PRO A 145 0.16 -12.68 1.69
N PHE A 146 0.56 -11.54 2.25
CA PHE A 146 1.58 -10.64 1.73
C PHE A 146 1.37 -10.27 0.25
N GLY A 147 0.13 -10.22 -0.21
CA GLY A 147 -0.19 -9.94 -1.62
C GLY A 147 0.35 -10.99 -2.60
N GLY A 148 0.71 -12.20 -2.12
CA GLY A 148 1.39 -13.22 -2.91
C GLY A 148 2.86 -12.90 -3.21
N VAL A 149 3.48 -11.99 -2.45
CA VAL A 149 4.94 -11.77 -2.46
C VAL A 149 5.62 -12.87 -1.64
N GLN A 150 6.69 -13.46 -2.17
CA GLN A 150 7.51 -14.39 -1.41
C GLN A 150 8.35 -13.63 -0.38
N LEU A 151 8.40 -14.12 0.85
CA LEU A 151 9.24 -13.56 1.90
C LEU A 151 10.52 -14.36 2.07
N LEU A 152 11.65 -13.66 2.16
CA LEU A 152 12.91 -14.19 2.69
C LEU A 152 13.26 -13.43 3.97
N LEU A 153 13.05 -14.10 5.10
CA LEU A 153 13.27 -13.58 6.44
C LEU A 153 14.66 -14.04 6.91
N ILE A 154 15.59 -13.11 7.11
CA ILE A 154 16.97 -13.43 7.51
C ILE A 154 17.20 -12.90 8.93
N GLY A 155 17.70 -13.73 9.83
CA GLY A 155 18.04 -13.28 11.18
C GLY A 155 18.48 -14.40 12.11
N ASP A 156 18.71 -14.07 13.37
CA ASP A 156 19.07 -15.02 14.43
C ASP A 156 18.23 -14.72 15.68
N LEU A 157 17.31 -15.63 16.01
CA LEU A 157 16.36 -15.48 17.12
C LEU A 157 17.02 -15.50 18.50
N GLN A 158 18.24 -16.04 18.60
CA GLN A 158 18.98 -16.07 19.86
C GLN A 158 19.85 -14.81 20.06
N GLN A 159 19.84 -13.86 19.13
CA GLN A 159 20.53 -12.57 19.29
C GLN A 159 19.67 -11.56 20.05
N LEU A 160 19.11 -10.55 19.38
CA LEU A 160 18.33 -9.50 20.02
C LEU A 160 16.86 -9.63 19.64
N ALA A 161 16.03 -9.65 20.68
CA ALA A 161 14.58 -9.54 20.59
C ALA A 161 14.15 -8.15 20.11
N PRO A 162 12.93 -8.00 19.56
CA PRO A 162 12.38 -6.69 19.24
C PRO A 162 12.25 -5.85 20.51
N VAL A 163 12.58 -4.56 20.41
CA VAL A 163 12.40 -3.62 21.52
C VAL A 163 10.93 -3.18 21.54
N VAL A 164 10.19 -3.60 22.56
CA VAL A 164 8.80 -3.19 22.79
C VAL A 164 8.77 -2.29 24.02
N LYS A 165 8.35 -1.03 23.83
CA LYS A 165 8.14 -0.10 24.94
C LYS A 165 6.99 -0.59 25.81
N ASP A 166 6.99 -0.25 27.10
CA ASP A 166 5.94 -0.70 28.02
C ASP A 166 4.54 -0.25 27.57
N ASP A 167 4.40 0.99 27.09
CA ASP A 167 3.15 1.52 26.53
C ASP A 167 2.67 0.71 25.31
N ASP A 168 3.59 0.33 24.42
CA ASP A 168 3.29 -0.46 23.22
C ASP A 168 2.93 -1.91 23.57
N ARG A 169 3.54 -2.45 24.63
CA ARG A 169 3.38 -3.85 25.05
C ARG A 169 1.93 -4.14 25.43
N GLU A 170 1.28 -3.24 26.16
CA GLU A 170 -0.14 -3.42 26.54
C GLU A 170 -1.08 -3.45 25.33
N ILE A 171 -0.75 -2.71 24.27
CA ILE A 171 -1.53 -2.67 23.04
C ILE A 171 -1.29 -3.96 22.25
N VAL A 172 -0.03 -4.30 21.98
CA VAL A 172 0.34 -5.45 21.14
C VAL A 172 -0.18 -6.76 21.76
N LYS A 173 -0.07 -6.93 23.08
CA LYS A 173 -0.50 -8.15 23.79
C LYS A 173 -2.01 -8.44 23.65
N LYS A 174 -2.84 -7.44 23.35
CA LYS A 174 -4.28 -7.63 23.11
C LYS A 174 -4.59 -8.32 21.78
N TYR A 175 -3.70 -8.20 20.80
CA TYR A 175 -3.92 -8.68 19.43
C TYR A 175 -2.96 -9.81 19.01
N TYR A 176 -1.82 -9.94 19.69
CA TYR A 176 -0.77 -10.87 19.33
C TYR A 176 -0.37 -11.72 20.53
N ASP A 177 -0.28 -13.04 20.31
CA ASP A 177 0.16 -13.99 21.34
C ASP A 177 1.63 -13.77 21.74
N SER A 178 2.40 -13.19 20.81
CA SER A 178 3.83 -12.98 20.94
C SER A 178 4.25 -11.70 20.20
N PRO A 179 5.18 -10.90 20.73
CA PRO A 179 5.71 -9.72 20.05
C PRO A 179 6.69 -10.08 18.91
N PHE A 180 7.20 -11.32 18.84
CA PHE A 180 8.17 -11.75 17.83
C PHE A 180 7.51 -11.91 16.46
N PHE A 181 8.28 -11.79 15.38
CA PHE A 181 7.75 -11.87 14.00
C PHE A 181 6.89 -13.13 13.74
N PHE A 182 7.21 -14.27 14.36
CA PHE A 182 6.46 -15.52 14.21
C PHE A 182 5.08 -15.51 14.89
N GLY A 183 4.79 -14.50 15.72
CA GLY A 183 3.46 -14.20 16.24
C GLY A 183 2.56 -13.45 15.26
N SER A 184 3.06 -13.09 14.06
CA SER A 184 2.26 -12.47 12.99
C SER A 184 1.11 -13.37 12.56
N ARG A 185 -0.10 -12.80 12.52
CA ARG A 185 -1.29 -13.52 12.03
C ARG A 185 -1.15 -13.82 10.55
N ALA A 186 -0.65 -12.86 9.77
CA ALA A 186 -0.44 -13.05 8.34
C ALA A 186 0.56 -14.17 8.03
N LEU A 187 1.69 -14.21 8.75
CA LEU A 187 2.71 -15.24 8.57
C LEU A 187 2.18 -16.62 8.96
N SER A 188 1.36 -16.72 10.02
CA SER A 188 0.74 -17.98 10.46
C SER A 188 -0.21 -18.58 9.43
N CYS A 189 -0.78 -17.76 8.53
CA CYS A 189 -1.58 -18.21 7.39
C CYS A 189 -0.74 -18.70 6.21
N THR A 190 0.60 -18.72 6.34
CA THR A 190 1.50 -19.19 5.30
C THR A 190 2.24 -20.44 5.74
N ASP A 191 2.52 -21.32 4.79
CA ASP A 191 3.36 -22.48 5.01
C ASP A 191 4.80 -22.10 4.63
N TYR A 192 5.52 -21.48 5.58
CA TYR A 192 6.91 -21.06 5.38
C TYR A 192 7.87 -22.13 5.91
N ILE A 193 9.03 -22.25 5.28
CA ILE A 193 10.08 -23.21 5.70
C ILE A 193 11.16 -22.50 6.51
N THR A 194 11.86 -23.25 7.35
CA THR A 194 13.03 -22.73 8.09
C THR A 194 14.29 -23.47 7.68
N ILE A 195 15.33 -22.74 7.30
CA ILE A 195 16.65 -23.29 6.97
C ILE A 195 17.65 -22.71 7.95
N GLU A 196 18.35 -23.58 8.70
CA GLU A 196 19.41 -23.17 9.61
C GLU A 196 20.78 -23.44 8.98
N LEU A 197 21.57 -22.39 8.81
CA LEU A 197 22.96 -22.49 8.38
C LEU A 197 23.85 -22.96 9.54
N LYS A 198 24.44 -24.15 9.40
CA LYS A 198 25.24 -24.78 10.45
C LYS A 198 26.73 -24.41 10.41
N HIS A 199 27.27 -24.16 9.21
CA HIS A 199 28.71 -23.93 9.03
C HIS A 199 29.12 -22.50 9.45
N ILE A 200 29.99 -22.38 10.46
CA ILE A 200 30.51 -21.11 10.97
C ILE A 200 31.86 -20.78 10.30
N TYR A 201 32.00 -19.59 9.73
CA TYR A 201 33.23 -19.13 9.05
C TYR A 201 34.10 -18.18 9.89
N ARG A 202 33.59 -17.63 11.00
CA ARG A 202 34.16 -16.44 11.67
C ARG A 202 35.18 -16.72 12.79
N GLN A 203 35.21 -17.91 13.40
CA GLN A 203 35.96 -18.16 14.65
C GLN A 203 36.81 -19.44 14.56
N ASN A 204 38.06 -19.39 15.04
CA ASN A 204 39.02 -20.50 15.01
C ASN A 204 39.09 -21.30 16.33
N ASP A 205 38.54 -20.76 17.43
CA ASP A 205 38.57 -21.39 18.77
C ASP A 205 37.33 -22.26 19.00
N GLN A 206 37.49 -23.57 18.79
CA GLN A 206 36.40 -24.55 18.94
C GLN A 206 35.88 -24.65 20.39
N VAL A 207 36.73 -24.41 21.39
CA VAL A 207 36.34 -24.49 22.81
C VAL A 207 35.41 -23.34 23.13
N PHE A 208 35.78 -22.12 22.72
CA PHE A 208 34.94 -20.95 22.95
C PHE A 208 33.63 -21.01 22.15
N ILE A 209 33.65 -21.51 20.90
CA ILE A 209 32.44 -21.75 20.10
C ILE A 209 31.49 -22.70 20.82
N ASN A 210 32.02 -23.80 21.38
CA ASN A 210 31.20 -24.78 22.09
C ASN A 210 30.57 -24.17 23.36
N LEU A 211 31.32 -23.35 24.11
CA LEU A 211 30.78 -22.59 25.25
C LEU A 211 29.67 -21.61 24.82
N LEU A 212 29.91 -20.82 23.77
CA LEU A 212 28.93 -19.89 23.22
C LEU A 212 27.66 -20.61 22.72
N ASN A 213 27.82 -21.78 22.11
CA ASN A 213 26.70 -22.61 21.69
C ASN A 213 25.91 -23.14 22.89
N LYS A 214 26.58 -23.61 23.96
CA LYS A 214 25.91 -24.00 25.20
C LYS A 214 25.13 -22.85 25.83
N VAL A 215 25.67 -21.63 25.82
CA VAL A 215 24.96 -20.41 26.28
C VAL A 215 23.77 -20.08 25.37
N ARG A 216 23.98 -20.12 24.05
CA ARG A 216 22.96 -19.88 23.02
C ARG A 216 21.77 -20.84 23.15
N ASP A 217 22.09 -22.13 23.26
CA ASP A 217 21.15 -23.24 23.33
C ASP A 217 20.66 -23.48 24.77
N LYS A 218 21.04 -22.62 25.73
CA LYS A 218 20.60 -22.61 27.12
C LYS A 218 20.96 -23.87 27.91
N HIS A 219 21.93 -24.65 27.44
CA HIS A 219 22.52 -25.80 28.12
C HIS A 219 23.70 -25.36 28.99
N VAL A 220 23.40 -24.53 30.00
CA VAL A 220 24.40 -23.94 30.87
C VAL A 220 24.50 -24.77 32.15
N ASP A 221 25.46 -25.70 32.13
CA ASP A 221 25.84 -26.54 33.27
C ASP A 221 26.80 -25.78 34.22
N SER A 222 27.10 -26.38 35.38
CA SER A 222 28.04 -25.80 36.36
C SER A 222 29.43 -25.58 35.75
N ASP A 223 29.82 -26.41 34.80
CA ASP A 223 31.15 -26.39 34.18
C ASP A 223 31.28 -25.21 33.21
N VAL A 224 30.25 -24.93 32.41
CA VAL A 224 30.16 -23.73 31.56
C VAL A 224 30.22 -22.47 32.39
N LEU A 225 29.45 -22.40 33.49
CA LEU A 225 29.49 -21.25 34.38
C LEU A 225 30.85 -21.09 35.04
N SER A 226 31.47 -22.19 35.47
CA SER A 226 32.83 -22.17 36.03
C SER A 226 33.82 -21.62 35.01
N GLU A 227 33.78 -22.12 33.77
CA GLU A 227 34.70 -21.71 32.71
C GLU A 227 34.53 -20.24 32.33
N LEU A 228 33.29 -19.78 32.16
CA LEU A 228 33.01 -18.36 31.88
C LEU A 228 33.42 -17.46 33.05
N ASN A 229 33.15 -17.88 34.29
CA ASN A 229 33.48 -17.10 35.47
C ASN A 229 34.98 -17.08 35.81
N LYS A 230 35.82 -17.90 35.17
CA LYS A 230 37.29 -17.69 35.21
C LYS A 230 37.69 -16.33 34.63
N ARG A 231 36.86 -15.77 33.76
CA ARG A 231 37.05 -14.44 33.16
C ARG A 231 36.50 -13.30 34.01
N TYR A 232 35.93 -13.59 35.18
CA TYR A 232 35.52 -12.57 36.15
C TYR A 232 36.75 -12.02 36.88
N ILE A 233 37.09 -10.77 36.56
CA ILE A 233 38.23 -10.06 37.15
C ILE A 233 37.65 -8.81 37.84
N PRO A 234 37.52 -8.81 39.19
CA PRO A 234 37.02 -7.66 39.91
C PRO A 234 37.97 -6.48 39.74
N ASP A 235 37.41 -5.27 39.65
CA ASP A 235 38.15 -4.00 39.53
C ASP A 235 39.16 -3.95 38.37
N PHE A 236 38.91 -4.72 37.30
CA PHE A 236 39.72 -4.69 36.10
C PHE A 236 39.72 -3.29 35.47
N ASP A 237 40.91 -2.71 35.29
CA ASP A 237 41.07 -1.46 34.56
C ASP A 237 41.11 -1.72 33.04
N PRO A 238 40.10 -1.29 32.26
CA PRO A 238 40.10 -1.45 30.81
C PRO A 238 41.22 -0.67 30.11
N ASP A 239 41.80 0.33 30.78
CA ASP A 239 42.89 1.16 30.25
C ASP A 239 44.29 0.57 30.53
N SER A 240 44.39 -0.50 31.31
CA SER A 240 45.65 -1.15 31.72
C SER A 240 46.52 -1.66 30.55
N GLY A 241 46.00 -1.60 29.33
CA GLY A 241 46.69 -1.95 28.09
C GLY A 241 45.84 -2.89 27.22
N GLY A 242 46.13 -2.96 25.92
CA GLY A 242 45.54 -3.98 25.06
C GLY A 242 44.25 -3.62 24.31
N GLY A 243 43.72 -2.40 24.44
CA GLY A 243 42.61 -1.93 23.59
C GLY A 243 41.25 -2.56 23.90
N TYR A 244 40.93 -2.77 25.17
CA TYR A 244 39.63 -3.29 25.60
C TYR A 244 38.50 -2.29 25.29
N ILE A 245 37.37 -2.81 24.82
CA ILE A 245 36.12 -2.05 24.69
C ILE A 245 35.09 -2.52 25.73
N THR A 246 34.45 -1.59 26.42
CA THR A 246 33.39 -1.89 27.39
C THR A 246 32.03 -2.01 26.68
N LEU A 247 31.38 -3.16 26.82
CA LEU A 247 30.02 -3.38 26.33
C LEU A 247 29.01 -3.02 27.42
N THR A 248 28.24 -1.96 27.20
CA THR A 248 27.22 -1.48 28.13
C THR A 248 25.81 -1.81 27.64
N THR A 249 24.82 -1.72 28.53
CA THR A 249 23.43 -2.00 28.15
C THR A 249 22.70 -0.76 27.61
N HIS A 250 23.07 0.43 28.06
CA HIS A 250 22.38 1.68 27.72
C HIS A 250 23.27 2.69 26.97
N ASN A 251 22.66 3.41 26.01
CA ASN A 251 23.35 4.43 25.20
C ASN A 251 23.96 5.56 26.06
N ASN A 252 23.25 6.00 27.11
CA ASN A 252 23.72 7.08 27.97
C ASN A 252 24.98 6.69 28.75
N GLN A 253 25.08 5.43 29.21
CA GLN A 253 26.27 4.92 29.90
C GLN A 253 27.47 4.89 28.95
N ALA A 254 27.29 4.40 27.71
CA ALA A 254 28.37 4.36 26.73
C ALA A 254 28.85 5.77 26.37
N ARG A 255 27.93 6.74 26.22
CA ARG A 255 28.28 8.15 25.96
C ARG A 255 29.08 8.74 27.12
N ALA A 256 28.54 8.69 28.33
CA ALA A 256 29.21 9.23 29.52
C ALA A 256 30.62 8.67 29.73
N LEU A 257 30.83 7.38 29.48
CA LEU A 257 32.15 6.76 29.58
C LEU A 257 33.10 7.29 28.50
N ASN A 258 32.67 7.31 27.23
CA ASN A 258 33.49 7.83 26.14
C ASN A 258 33.84 9.31 26.34
N ASP A 259 32.87 10.12 26.75
CA ASP A 259 33.04 11.57 26.96
C ASP A 259 34.03 11.82 28.12
N SER A 260 33.85 11.14 29.26
CA SER A 260 34.77 11.24 30.40
C SER A 260 36.19 10.81 30.06
N LYS A 261 36.37 9.75 29.26
CA LYS A 261 37.71 9.29 28.83
C LYS A 261 38.34 10.29 27.86
N LEU A 262 37.57 10.86 26.93
CA LEU A 262 38.06 11.87 26.00
C LEU A 262 38.44 13.17 26.72
N GLU A 263 37.66 13.61 27.70
CA GLU A 263 37.96 14.80 28.51
C GLU A 263 39.29 14.68 29.25
N LYS A 264 39.55 13.52 29.86
CA LYS A 264 40.77 13.22 30.62
C LYS A 264 42.04 13.17 29.78
N LEU A 265 41.93 12.98 28.46
CA LEU A 265 43.11 12.95 27.59
C LEU A 265 43.75 14.35 27.48
N PRO A 266 45.09 14.44 27.62
CA PRO A 266 45.80 15.70 27.39
C PRO A 266 45.79 16.07 25.91
N GLY A 267 45.98 17.36 25.63
CA GLY A 267 46.09 17.89 24.27
C GLY A 267 44.83 18.56 23.73
N THR A 268 44.96 19.08 22.52
CA THR A 268 43.91 19.86 21.84
C THR A 268 42.80 18.97 21.31
N THR A 269 41.56 19.41 21.50
CA THR A 269 40.38 18.78 20.91
C THR A 269 40.28 19.15 19.43
N HIS A 270 40.11 18.15 18.57
CA HIS A 270 39.81 18.32 17.16
C HIS A 270 38.37 17.90 16.90
N SER A 271 37.59 18.77 16.23
CA SER A 271 36.22 18.47 15.81
C SER A 271 36.16 18.35 14.29
N PHE A 272 35.46 17.33 13.82
CA PHE A 272 35.25 17.05 12.40
C PHE A 272 33.74 16.99 12.12
N THR A 273 33.23 17.96 11.37
CA THR A 273 31.83 17.99 10.96
C THR A 273 31.62 17.15 9.69
N ALA A 274 30.58 16.32 9.71
CA ALA A 274 30.19 15.50 8.57
C ALA A 274 29.65 16.38 7.45
N ILE A 275 29.93 15.98 6.21
CA ILE A 275 29.37 16.62 5.01
C ILE A 275 28.14 15.82 4.62
N ILE A 276 26.96 16.43 4.72
CA ILE A 276 25.69 15.83 4.33
C ILE A 276 25.23 16.50 3.05
N LYS A 277 24.93 15.72 2.01
CA LYS A 277 24.34 16.21 0.76
C LYS A 277 22.99 15.56 0.55
N ASP A 278 22.05 16.36 0.03
CA ASP A 278 20.69 15.96 -0.32
C ASP A 278 19.90 15.31 0.84
N GLU A 279 19.13 14.26 0.59
CA GLU A 279 18.20 13.66 1.56
C GLU A 279 18.88 12.58 2.40
N PHE A 280 19.29 12.93 3.62
CA PHE A 280 19.81 11.98 4.61
C PHE A 280 19.21 12.28 6.00
N PRO A 281 18.22 11.51 6.48
CA PRO A 281 17.60 11.74 7.78
C PRO A 281 18.55 11.50 8.96
N GLU A 282 18.51 12.39 9.96
CA GLU A 282 19.42 12.36 11.13
C GLU A 282 19.37 11.05 11.92
N PHE A 283 18.18 10.49 12.11
CA PHE A 283 18.01 9.21 12.82
C PHE A 283 18.65 8.02 12.08
N SER A 284 19.00 8.18 10.81
CA SER A 284 19.63 7.16 9.97
C SER A 284 21.13 7.37 9.82
N TYR A 285 21.72 8.41 10.43
CA TYR A 285 23.14 8.67 10.29
C TYR A 285 23.99 7.45 10.71
N PRO A 286 24.89 6.97 9.84
CA PRO A 286 25.71 5.80 10.11
C PRO A 286 26.80 6.11 11.15
N ASN A 287 27.17 7.39 11.29
CA ASN A 287 28.11 7.89 12.28
C ASN A 287 27.63 9.21 12.88
N THR A 288 28.36 9.71 13.89
CA THR A 288 28.09 11.03 14.48
C THR A 288 28.30 12.15 13.45
N SER A 289 27.39 13.14 13.45
CA SER A 289 27.50 14.34 12.61
C SER A 289 28.70 15.18 13.01
N GLU A 290 29.01 15.25 14.30
CA GLU A 290 30.21 15.87 14.84
C GLU A 290 31.09 14.81 15.50
N LEU A 291 32.28 14.58 14.92
CA LEU A 291 33.26 13.63 15.45
C LEU A 291 34.33 14.42 16.21
N ILE A 292 34.36 14.24 17.53
CA ILE A 292 35.29 14.93 18.41
C ILE A 292 36.37 13.95 18.87
N LEU A 293 37.64 14.28 18.64
CA LEU A 293 38.80 13.42 18.93
C LEU A 293 39.97 14.21 19.55
N LYS A 294 40.84 13.49 20.25
CA LYS A 294 42.14 13.97 20.75
C LYS A 294 43.23 12.95 20.39
N LYS A 295 44.49 13.39 20.40
CA LYS A 295 45.63 12.46 20.31
C LYS A 295 45.56 11.46 21.46
N GLY A 296 45.74 10.18 21.16
CA GLY A 296 45.59 9.08 22.12
C GLY A 296 44.17 8.54 22.29
N ALA A 297 43.15 9.16 21.66
CA ALA A 297 41.78 8.67 21.74
C ALA A 297 41.65 7.25 21.16
N GLN A 298 40.94 6.39 21.88
CA GLN A 298 40.60 5.05 21.41
C GLN A 298 39.42 5.13 20.45
N VAL A 299 39.63 4.68 19.22
CA VAL A 299 38.66 4.75 18.14
C VAL A 299 38.43 3.38 17.52
N MET A 300 37.25 3.19 16.97
CA MET A 300 36.87 2.00 16.22
C MET A 300 36.48 2.38 14.80
N PHE A 301 36.91 1.57 13.84
CA PHE A 301 36.51 1.70 12.45
C PHE A 301 35.06 1.27 12.26
N VAL A 302 34.24 2.10 11.61
CA VAL A 302 32.80 1.83 11.37
C VAL A 302 32.47 1.43 9.93
N LYS A 303 33.50 1.23 9.09
CA LYS A 303 33.38 0.82 7.69
C LYS A 303 34.50 -0.17 7.36
N ASN A 304 34.27 -1.03 6.37
CA ASN A 304 35.33 -1.88 5.82
C ASN A 304 36.16 -1.08 4.81
N ASP A 305 37.47 -1.31 4.81
CA ASP A 305 38.36 -0.75 3.80
C ASP A 305 38.09 -1.39 2.43
N ILE A 306 37.85 -0.54 1.44
CA ILE A 306 37.62 -0.92 0.04
C ILE A 306 38.91 -0.90 -0.79
N SER A 307 40.01 -0.40 -0.22
CA SER A 307 41.32 -0.42 -0.86
C SER A 307 41.78 -1.85 -1.13
N ARG A 308 42.75 -1.99 -2.04
CA ARG A 308 43.32 -3.29 -2.39
C ARG A 308 43.99 -3.96 -1.18
N ASP A 309 44.51 -3.17 -0.26
CA ASP A 309 45.30 -3.62 0.89
C ASP A 309 44.43 -3.99 2.10
N LYS A 310 43.15 -3.59 2.11
CA LYS A 310 42.15 -3.92 3.15
C LYS A 310 42.68 -3.73 4.58
N LEU A 311 43.25 -2.55 4.84
CA LEU A 311 44.01 -2.25 6.05
C LEU A 311 43.15 -2.30 7.33
N PHE A 312 41.86 -2.02 7.22
CA PHE A 312 40.92 -2.06 8.33
C PHE A 312 39.57 -2.67 7.96
N PHE A 313 38.84 -3.12 8.98
CA PHE A 313 37.50 -3.67 8.87
C PHE A 313 36.60 -3.04 9.94
N ASN A 314 35.28 -3.09 9.72
CA ASN A 314 34.30 -2.59 10.67
C ASN A 314 34.41 -3.34 12.01
N GLY A 315 34.68 -2.60 13.09
CA GLY A 315 34.93 -3.13 14.43
C GLY A 315 36.40 -3.13 14.86
N LYS A 316 37.37 -2.91 13.96
CA LYS A 316 38.80 -2.83 14.33
C LYS A 316 39.03 -1.64 15.28
N ILE A 317 39.81 -1.82 16.34
CA ILE A 317 40.10 -0.78 17.34
C ILE A 317 41.55 -0.30 17.19
N GLY A 318 41.75 1.00 17.33
CA GLY A 318 43.07 1.63 17.35
C GLY A 318 43.10 2.89 18.19
N LYS A 319 44.26 3.52 18.29
CA LYS A 319 44.47 4.80 18.97
C LYS A 319 44.89 5.87 17.97
N VAL A 320 44.33 7.08 18.11
CA VAL A 320 44.71 8.22 17.29
C VAL A 320 46.15 8.65 17.61
N GLU A 321 47.04 8.64 16.63
CA GLU A 321 48.45 9.01 16.81
C GLU A 321 48.69 10.48 16.46
N SER A 322 48.12 10.95 15.35
CA SER A 322 48.23 12.34 14.91
C SER A 322 47.10 12.73 13.98
N PHE A 323 46.90 14.03 13.84
CA PHE A 323 45.98 14.63 12.87
C PHE A 323 46.81 15.31 11.77
N LYS A 324 46.42 15.08 10.51
CA LYS A 324 46.90 15.79 9.33
C LYS A 324 45.73 16.51 8.67
N ASP A 325 46.02 17.38 7.71
CA ASP A 325 44.99 18.22 7.09
C ASP A 325 43.90 17.39 6.39
N ASP A 326 44.29 16.31 5.71
CA ASP A 326 43.34 15.49 4.92
C ASP A 326 42.99 14.13 5.57
N PHE A 327 43.78 13.65 6.53
CA PHE A 327 43.61 12.32 7.12
C PHE A 327 43.96 12.25 8.61
N ILE A 328 43.42 11.22 9.27
CA ILE A 328 43.70 10.90 10.67
C ILE A 328 44.62 9.68 10.71
N VAL A 329 45.70 9.73 11.47
CA VAL A 329 46.63 8.60 11.62
C VAL A 329 46.22 7.79 12.84
N VAL A 330 45.89 6.51 12.62
CA VAL A 330 45.44 5.59 13.68
C VAL A 330 46.38 4.39 13.78
N LYS A 331 46.95 4.16 14.95
CA LYS A 331 47.78 2.97 15.25
C LYS A 331 46.92 1.89 15.89
N CYS A 332 46.79 0.74 15.22
CA CYS A 332 46.16 -0.44 15.80
C CYS A 332 47.19 -1.27 16.59
N PRO A 333 46.79 -2.01 17.64
CA PRO A 333 47.71 -2.81 18.46
C PRO A 333 48.51 -3.86 17.68
N ASP A 334 47.88 -4.51 16.69
CA ASP A 334 48.45 -5.65 15.96
C ASP A 334 49.05 -5.28 14.59
N ASP A 335 49.05 -4.00 14.22
CA ASP A 335 49.60 -3.56 12.93
C ASP A 335 51.02 -3.00 13.10
N ASP A 336 51.95 -3.39 12.23
CA ASP A 336 53.32 -2.85 12.24
C ASP A 336 53.36 -1.36 11.91
N PHE A 337 52.47 -0.91 11.03
CA PHE A 337 52.41 0.48 10.55
C PHE A 337 51.08 1.14 10.92
N PRO A 338 51.08 2.45 11.22
CA PRO A 338 49.85 3.19 11.44
C PRO A 338 49.05 3.33 10.14
N ILE A 339 47.72 3.35 10.26
CA ILE A 339 46.79 3.48 9.15
C ILE A 339 46.46 4.95 8.94
N SER A 340 46.58 5.42 7.70
CA SER A 340 46.07 6.75 7.30
C SER A 340 44.59 6.63 6.94
N VAL A 341 43.74 7.32 7.69
CA VAL A 341 42.29 7.21 7.59
C VAL A 341 41.72 8.46 6.94
N GLU A 342 41.18 8.29 5.74
CA GLU A 342 40.49 9.33 4.98
C GLU A 342 38.98 9.33 5.27
N LYS A 343 38.29 10.38 4.82
CA LYS A 343 36.83 10.45 4.92
C LYS A 343 36.18 9.38 4.04
N ALA A 344 35.19 8.69 4.57
CA ALA A 344 34.39 7.73 3.84
C ALA A 344 33.00 8.30 3.56
N GLU A 345 32.42 7.92 2.42
CA GLU A 345 31.04 8.26 2.06
C GLU A 345 30.10 7.08 2.32
N TRP A 346 28.93 7.35 2.91
CA TRP A 346 27.79 6.45 2.99
C TRP A 346 26.65 7.00 2.16
N GLN A 347 25.95 6.10 1.49
CA GLN A 347 24.88 6.45 0.56
C GLN A 347 23.54 6.08 1.18
N ASN A 348 22.62 7.04 1.20
CA ASN A 348 21.20 6.79 1.45
C ASN A 348 20.54 6.50 0.11
N MET A 349 19.92 5.33 -0.01
CA MET A 349 19.36 4.86 -1.28
C MET A 349 17.84 4.76 -1.17
N LYS A 350 17.15 4.91 -2.29
CA LYS A 350 15.75 4.54 -2.43
C LYS A 350 15.59 3.61 -3.63
N TYR A 351 14.51 2.84 -3.61
CA TYR A 351 14.12 2.06 -4.77
C TYR A 351 13.27 2.90 -5.72
N THR A 352 13.66 2.93 -6.99
CA THR A 352 12.94 3.57 -8.10
C THR A 352 12.77 2.58 -9.23
N LEU A 353 11.85 2.88 -10.15
CA LEU A 353 11.71 2.13 -11.39
C LEU A 353 12.54 2.79 -12.49
N ASP A 354 13.30 1.99 -13.22
CA ASP A 354 13.97 2.45 -14.43
C ASP A 354 12.95 2.83 -15.51
N GLU A 355 13.18 3.92 -16.23
CA GLU A 355 12.17 4.46 -17.16
C GLU A 355 11.97 3.58 -18.40
N GLU A 356 13.03 2.92 -18.88
CA GLU A 356 13.01 2.10 -20.10
C GLU A 356 12.72 0.63 -19.80
N THR A 357 13.53 0.03 -18.93
CA THR A 357 13.45 -1.40 -18.61
C THR A 357 12.31 -1.71 -17.64
N LYS A 358 11.82 -0.69 -16.93
CA LYS A 358 10.90 -0.81 -15.79
C LYS A 358 11.43 -1.70 -14.69
N GLU A 359 12.73 -2.00 -14.62
CA GLU A 359 13.32 -2.78 -13.53
C GLU A 359 13.42 -1.95 -12.25
N ILE A 360 13.52 -2.65 -11.11
CA ILE A 360 13.75 -1.97 -9.82
C ILE A 360 15.24 -1.67 -9.72
N GLN A 361 15.58 -0.39 -9.56
CA GLN A 361 16.95 0.05 -9.34
C GLN A 361 17.09 0.83 -8.04
N GLU A 362 18.31 0.86 -7.51
CA GLU A 362 18.68 1.59 -6.31
C GLU A 362 19.24 2.96 -6.73
N THR A 363 18.57 4.05 -6.35
CA THR A 363 19.03 5.43 -6.61
C THR A 363 19.51 6.08 -5.33
N VAL A 364 20.67 6.72 -5.38
CA VAL A 364 21.23 7.48 -4.26
C VAL A 364 20.45 8.79 -4.14
N ILE A 365 19.85 9.04 -2.97
CA ILE A 365 19.11 10.28 -2.67
C ILE A 365 19.85 11.22 -1.73
N GLY A 366 20.92 10.75 -1.10
CA GLY A 366 21.75 11.56 -0.25
C GLY A 366 23.02 10.85 0.15
N THR A 367 24.01 11.64 0.53
CA THR A 367 25.32 11.15 0.96
C THR A 367 25.69 11.74 2.30
N PHE A 368 26.33 10.92 3.13
CA PHE A 368 26.90 11.30 4.41
C PHE A 368 28.40 11.00 4.32
N THR A 369 29.25 12.01 4.43
CA THR A 369 30.71 11.87 4.32
C THR A 369 31.38 12.28 5.62
N GLN A 370 32.12 11.37 6.24
CA GLN A 370 32.80 11.57 7.53
C GLN A 370 33.98 10.59 7.66
N TYR A 371 34.93 10.86 8.55
CA TYR A 371 35.91 9.84 8.93
C TYR A 371 35.19 8.59 9.48
N PRO A 372 35.55 7.37 9.02
CA PRO A 372 34.95 6.12 9.46
C PRO A 372 35.44 5.68 10.83
N LEU A 373 35.47 6.62 11.79
CA LEU A 373 35.95 6.44 13.15
C LEU A 373 34.86 6.84 14.15
N ARG A 374 34.84 6.15 15.28
CA ARG A 374 34.00 6.49 16.43
C ARG A 374 34.76 6.20 17.72
N LEU A 375 34.51 6.97 18.78
CA LEU A 375 35.03 6.67 20.11
C LEU A 375 34.64 5.25 20.54
N ALA A 376 35.61 4.54 21.12
CA ALA A 376 35.53 3.10 21.30
C ALA A 376 36.03 2.63 22.67
N TRP A 377 35.95 3.47 23.71
CA TRP A 377 36.08 2.97 25.08
C TRP A 377 34.84 2.21 25.51
N ALA A 378 33.65 2.65 25.09
CA ALA A 378 32.42 1.94 25.34
C ALA A 378 31.47 1.94 24.14
N ILE A 379 30.72 0.85 23.99
CA ILE A 379 29.62 0.71 23.04
C ILE A 379 28.50 -0.09 23.69
N THR A 380 27.26 0.19 23.29
CA THR A 380 26.12 -0.62 23.75
C THR A 380 26.12 -1.99 23.10
N ILE A 381 25.64 -3.03 23.80
CA ILE A 381 25.45 -4.39 23.26
C ILE A 381 24.66 -4.34 21.94
N HIS A 382 23.56 -3.58 21.87
CA HIS A 382 22.77 -3.40 20.64
C HIS A 382 23.60 -2.90 19.46
N LYS A 383 24.37 -1.82 19.62
CA LYS A 383 25.22 -1.25 18.56
C LYS A 383 26.46 -2.10 18.24
N SER A 384 26.79 -3.06 19.09
CA SER A 384 27.88 -4.01 18.84
C SER A 384 27.46 -5.20 17.96
N GLN A 385 26.16 -5.35 17.67
CA GLN A 385 25.67 -6.45 16.83
C GLN A 385 26.34 -6.45 15.45
N GLY A 386 26.66 -7.65 14.97
CA GLY A 386 27.44 -7.85 13.74
C GLY A 386 28.95 -7.59 13.88
N LEU A 387 29.40 -6.81 14.88
CA LEU A 387 30.81 -6.49 15.15
C LEU A 387 31.52 -7.62 15.91
N THR A 388 32.84 -7.61 15.84
CA THR A 388 33.71 -8.57 16.52
C THR A 388 34.95 -7.85 17.02
N PHE A 389 35.32 -8.12 18.27
CA PHE A 389 36.42 -7.48 19.00
C PHE A 389 37.44 -8.52 19.46
N ASP A 390 38.70 -8.12 19.51
CA ASP A 390 39.76 -8.95 20.06
C ASP A 390 39.71 -8.99 21.60
N ARG A 391 39.33 -7.87 22.23
CA ARG A 391 39.26 -7.74 23.68
C ARG A 391 38.04 -6.91 24.10
N ALA A 392 37.23 -7.45 25.02
CA ALA A 392 36.00 -6.79 25.47
C ALA A 392 35.76 -6.99 26.96
N VAL A 393 35.25 -5.94 27.61
CA VAL A 393 34.78 -5.95 29.01
C VAL A 393 33.26 -5.96 29.01
N ILE A 394 32.65 -6.89 29.73
CA ILE A 394 31.20 -7.08 29.74
C ILE A 394 30.68 -7.04 31.18
N ASP A 395 29.67 -6.22 31.40
CA ASP A 395 28.81 -6.32 32.57
C ASP A 395 27.64 -7.25 32.26
N ALA A 396 27.71 -8.49 32.75
CA ALA A 396 26.73 -9.51 32.45
C ALA A 396 25.47 -9.43 33.33
N CYS A 397 25.55 -8.82 34.52
CA CYS A 397 24.41 -8.66 35.41
C CYS A 397 23.51 -7.50 35.02
N ALA A 398 24.04 -6.49 34.33
CA ALA A 398 23.24 -5.38 33.80
C ALA A 398 22.37 -5.76 32.59
N ALA A 399 22.56 -6.94 32.00
CA ALA A 399 21.77 -7.45 30.88
C ALA A 399 20.31 -7.68 31.31
N PHE A 400 19.39 -6.97 30.65
CA PHE A 400 17.97 -6.91 31.04
C PHE A 400 17.03 -7.59 30.04
N ALA A 401 17.53 -7.93 28.84
CA ALA A 401 16.74 -8.53 27.78
C ALA A 401 17.29 -9.89 27.34
N HIS A 402 16.38 -10.74 26.85
CA HIS A 402 16.69 -12.06 26.29
C HIS A 402 17.80 -11.97 25.22
N GLY A 403 18.75 -12.90 25.28
CA GLY A 403 19.85 -13.02 24.32
C GLY A 403 20.98 -11.99 24.47
N GLN A 404 20.82 -10.91 25.26
CA GLN A 404 21.85 -9.87 25.41
C GLN A 404 23.19 -10.41 25.93
N VAL A 405 23.18 -11.33 26.89
CA VAL A 405 24.42 -11.95 27.41
C VAL A 405 25.13 -12.74 26.31
N TYR A 406 24.40 -13.56 25.55
CA TYR A 406 24.96 -14.29 24.40
C TYR A 406 25.50 -13.33 23.34
N VAL A 407 24.76 -12.26 23.01
CA VAL A 407 25.21 -11.25 22.05
C VAL A 407 26.50 -10.60 22.52
N ALA A 408 26.60 -10.21 23.79
CA ALA A 408 27.79 -9.60 24.36
C ALA A 408 28.99 -10.57 24.32
N LEU A 409 28.82 -11.81 24.80
CA LEU A 409 29.88 -12.82 24.81
C LEU A 409 30.36 -13.15 23.39
N SER A 410 29.44 -13.28 22.43
CA SER A 410 29.75 -13.57 21.03
C SER A 410 30.45 -12.43 20.28
N ARG A 411 30.59 -11.24 20.89
CA ARG A 411 31.38 -10.16 20.29
C ARG A 411 32.88 -10.41 20.36
N CYS A 412 33.36 -11.20 21.33
CA CYS A 412 34.79 -11.46 21.46
C CYS A 412 35.24 -12.56 20.49
N ARG A 413 36.49 -12.51 20.00
CA ARG A 413 37.05 -13.58 19.15
C ARG A 413 37.46 -14.82 19.93
N THR A 414 37.97 -14.63 21.14
CA THR A 414 38.51 -15.68 22.00
C THR A 414 38.00 -15.52 23.42
N LEU A 415 38.01 -16.61 24.20
CA LEU A 415 37.67 -16.57 25.62
C LEU A 415 38.66 -15.71 26.42
N ASP A 416 39.94 -15.72 26.04
CA ASP A 416 41.00 -14.94 26.71
C ASP A 416 40.90 -13.43 26.48
N GLY A 417 40.29 -13.00 25.37
CA GLY A 417 40.00 -11.58 25.13
C GLY A 417 38.85 -11.04 26.00
N LEU A 418 38.09 -11.93 26.63
CA LEU A 418 36.91 -11.58 27.42
C LEU A 418 37.29 -11.21 28.85
N VAL A 419 36.69 -10.15 29.38
CA VAL A 419 36.70 -9.84 30.82
C VAL A 419 35.27 -9.58 31.29
N LEU A 420 34.90 -10.17 32.41
CA LEU A 420 33.60 -9.97 33.04
C LEU A 420 33.75 -9.07 34.26
N SER A 421 33.02 -7.96 34.28
CA SER A 421 32.94 -7.06 35.45
C SER A 421 32.04 -7.61 36.55
N THR A 422 31.15 -8.55 36.20
CA THR A 422 30.25 -9.25 37.14
C THR A 422 30.23 -10.73 36.81
N ARG A 423 30.01 -11.58 37.83
CA ARG A 423 29.85 -13.03 37.60
C ARG A 423 28.58 -13.32 36.81
N ILE A 424 28.67 -14.25 35.87
CA ILE A 424 27.50 -14.79 35.17
C ILE A 424 26.83 -15.81 36.09
N ASN A 425 25.56 -15.57 36.40
CA ASN A 425 24.71 -16.51 37.09
C ASN A 425 23.65 -17.06 36.14
N GLN A 426 23.02 -18.19 36.51
CA GLN A 426 22.00 -18.82 35.68
C GLN A 426 20.80 -17.91 35.42
N ARG A 427 20.47 -17.00 36.35
CA ARG A 427 19.38 -16.02 36.22
C ARG A 427 19.64 -14.95 35.15
N SER A 428 20.91 -14.68 34.82
CA SER A 428 21.29 -13.71 33.79
C SER A 428 21.06 -14.24 32.37
N ILE A 429 20.80 -15.55 32.23
CA ILE A 429 20.50 -16.21 30.96
C ILE A 429 19.00 -16.49 30.96
N THR A 430 18.22 -15.44 30.68
CA THR A 430 16.76 -15.49 30.70
C THR A 430 16.22 -16.29 29.51
N ASP A 431 15.19 -17.10 29.76
CA ASP A 431 14.47 -17.84 28.73
C ASP A 431 13.15 -17.12 28.37
N ASP A 432 12.86 -17.02 27.08
CA ASP A 432 11.53 -16.70 26.57
C ASP A 432 10.96 -18.00 25.97
N PRO A 433 9.96 -18.62 26.62
CA PRO A 433 9.39 -19.89 26.19
C PRO A 433 8.94 -19.88 24.73
N ALA A 434 8.44 -18.75 24.23
CA ALA A 434 7.96 -18.64 22.85
C ALA A 434 9.12 -18.82 21.84
N ILE A 435 10.32 -18.32 22.16
CA ILE A 435 11.51 -18.52 21.32
C ILE A 435 11.97 -19.98 21.39
N SER A 436 12.04 -20.56 22.59
CA SER A 436 12.49 -21.95 22.77
C SER A 436 11.59 -22.94 22.01
N ASP A 437 10.28 -22.82 22.16
CA ASP A 437 9.30 -23.66 21.47
C ASP A 437 9.42 -23.52 19.95
N PHE A 438 9.66 -22.31 19.47
CA PHE A 438 9.83 -22.05 18.05
C PHE A 438 11.10 -22.70 17.48
N ILE A 439 12.23 -22.57 18.18
CA ILE A 439 13.51 -23.17 17.75
C ILE A 439 13.42 -24.69 17.72
N ILE A 440 12.81 -25.32 18.73
CA ILE A 440 12.65 -26.78 18.76
C ILE A 440 11.80 -27.25 17.58
N LYS A 441 10.66 -26.60 17.32
CA LYS A 441 9.77 -26.95 16.20
C LYS A 441 10.45 -26.78 14.84
N THR A 442 11.22 -25.71 14.65
CA THR A 442 11.90 -25.44 13.38
C THR A 442 13.12 -26.34 13.15
N GLY A 443 13.86 -26.68 14.20
CA GLY A 443 14.98 -27.63 14.11
C GLY A 443 14.55 -29.05 13.74
N GLN A 444 13.35 -29.47 14.16
CA GLN A 444 12.77 -30.77 13.80
C GLN A 444 12.22 -30.84 12.37
N ASN A 445 11.90 -29.70 11.76
CA ASN A 445 11.22 -29.61 10.47
C ASN A 445 12.08 -28.89 9.41
N GLN A 446 13.37 -29.27 9.30
CA GLN A 446 14.21 -28.73 8.23
C GLN A 446 13.78 -29.28 6.86
N PRO A 447 13.70 -28.44 5.84
CA PRO A 447 13.30 -28.86 4.50
C PRO A 447 14.40 -29.72 3.87
N ASP A 448 13.99 -30.67 3.05
CA ASP A 448 14.89 -31.55 2.30
C ASP A 448 14.77 -31.31 0.78
N GLN A 449 15.56 -32.04 -0.01
CA GLN A 449 15.49 -31.95 -1.47
C GLN A 449 14.15 -32.44 -2.04
N LYS A 450 13.42 -33.32 -1.34
CA LYS A 450 12.10 -33.80 -1.79
C LYS A 450 11.07 -32.68 -1.68
N GLN A 451 11.03 -31.99 -0.54
CA GLN A 451 10.17 -30.83 -0.32
C GLN A 451 10.51 -29.71 -1.29
N LEU A 452 11.78 -29.51 -1.64
CA LEU A 452 12.18 -28.57 -2.70
C LEU A 452 11.59 -28.97 -4.05
N ALA A 453 11.71 -30.23 -4.45
CA ALA A 453 11.19 -30.71 -5.73
C ALA A 453 9.66 -30.57 -5.82
N GLU A 454 8.95 -30.90 -4.74
CA GLU A 454 7.49 -30.73 -4.62
C GLU A 454 7.12 -29.24 -4.69
N SER A 455 7.80 -28.38 -3.93
CA SER A 455 7.57 -26.93 -3.95
C SER A 455 7.85 -26.31 -5.33
N LYS A 456 8.88 -26.78 -6.05
CA LYS A 456 9.16 -26.37 -7.43
C LYS A 456 8.00 -26.75 -8.36
N LYS A 457 7.47 -27.97 -8.20
CA LYS A 457 6.34 -28.47 -8.99
C LYS A 457 5.05 -27.69 -8.70
N ASP A 458 4.74 -27.45 -7.44
CA ASP A 458 3.55 -26.70 -7.02
C ASP A 458 3.62 -25.24 -7.46
N TYR A 459 4.80 -24.62 -7.36
CA TYR A 459 4.98 -23.27 -7.86
C TYR A 459 4.74 -23.18 -9.37
N ARG A 460 5.30 -24.11 -10.15
CA ARG A 460 5.05 -24.19 -11.60
C ARG A 460 3.58 -24.42 -11.92
N ARG A 461 2.92 -25.33 -11.21
CA ARG A 461 1.48 -25.59 -11.34
C ARG A 461 0.68 -24.32 -11.05
N MET A 462 1.01 -23.60 -9.98
CA MET A 462 0.36 -22.33 -9.65
C MET A 462 0.50 -21.30 -10.78
N LEU A 463 1.71 -21.10 -11.31
CA LEU A 463 1.95 -20.14 -12.39
C LEU A 463 1.20 -20.51 -13.69
N LEU A 464 1.15 -21.80 -14.04
CA LEU A 464 0.41 -22.27 -15.22
C LEU A 464 -1.10 -22.18 -15.03
N THR A 465 -1.62 -22.51 -13.83
CA THR A 465 -3.02 -22.27 -13.49
C THR A 465 -3.35 -20.79 -13.59
N GLU A 466 -2.52 -19.91 -13.02
CA GLU A 466 -2.71 -18.47 -13.12
C GLU A 466 -2.63 -17.99 -14.57
N LEU A 467 -1.74 -18.52 -15.40
CA LEU A 467 -1.63 -18.14 -16.81
C LEU A 467 -2.91 -18.47 -17.61
N PHE A 468 -3.54 -19.61 -17.35
CA PHE A 468 -4.73 -20.07 -18.09
C PHE A 468 -6.06 -19.85 -17.36
N ASP A 469 -6.08 -19.24 -16.17
CA ASP A 469 -7.33 -18.88 -15.49
C ASP A 469 -7.89 -17.54 -16.01
N PHE A 470 -9.06 -17.58 -16.65
CA PHE A 470 -9.76 -16.39 -17.18
C PHE A 470 -10.94 -15.96 -16.31
N THR A 471 -11.12 -16.56 -15.14
CA THR A 471 -12.18 -16.22 -14.18
C THR A 471 -12.11 -14.76 -13.69
N PRO A 472 -10.93 -14.17 -13.40
CA PRO A 472 -10.83 -12.76 -12.99
C PRO A 472 -11.38 -11.78 -14.03
N LEU A 473 -11.15 -12.04 -15.32
CA LEU A 473 -11.72 -11.24 -16.42
C LEU A 473 -13.23 -11.30 -16.44
N THR A 474 -13.80 -12.49 -16.21
CA THR A 474 -15.25 -12.69 -16.15
C THR A 474 -15.86 -11.94 -14.97
N TYR A 475 -15.22 -11.96 -13.80
CA TYR A 475 -15.66 -11.16 -12.64
C TYR A 475 -15.66 -9.65 -12.96
N ASN A 476 -14.58 -9.14 -13.55
CA ASN A 476 -14.46 -7.73 -13.91
C ASN A 476 -15.50 -7.32 -14.97
N LEU A 477 -15.75 -8.16 -15.98
CA LEU A 477 -16.78 -7.91 -16.99
C LEU A 477 -18.20 -7.97 -16.42
N ASN A 478 -18.51 -8.94 -15.55
CA ASN A 478 -19.81 -8.99 -14.87
C ASN A 478 -20.03 -7.73 -14.01
N TYR A 479 -18.97 -7.24 -13.35
CA TYR A 479 -19.03 -5.97 -12.63
C TYR A 479 -19.29 -4.80 -13.59
N CYS A 480 -18.59 -4.72 -14.73
CA CYS A 480 -18.86 -3.72 -15.77
C CYS A 480 -20.33 -3.75 -16.23
N GLN A 481 -20.85 -4.95 -16.53
CA GLN A 481 -22.23 -5.14 -16.97
C GLN A 481 -23.23 -4.67 -15.90
N LYS A 482 -22.98 -4.96 -14.61
CA LYS A 482 -23.78 -4.46 -13.49
C LYS A 482 -23.78 -2.93 -13.42
N VAL A 483 -22.61 -2.30 -13.51
CA VAL A 483 -22.49 -0.82 -13.46
C VAL A 483 -23.20 -0.17 -14.65
N VAL A 484 -23.04 -0.73 -15.85
CA VAL A 484 -23.72 -0.25 -17.07
C VAL A 484 -25.24 -0.44 -16.96
N SER A 485 -25.71 -1.59 -16.47
CA SER A 485 -27.15 -1.88 -16.33
C SER A 485 -27.81 -0.98 -15.29
N TYR A 486 -27.13 -0.71 -14.17
CA TYR A 486 -27.62 0.21 -13.14
C TYR A 486 -27.81 1.65 -13.66
N HIS A 487 -27.04 2.05 -14.69
CA HIS A 487 -27.08 3.37 -15.29
C HIS A 487 -27.62 3.39 -16.73
N GLN A 488 -28.33 2.33 -17.15
CA GLN A 488 -28.76 2.13 -18.54
C GLN A 488 -29.54 3.34 -19.10
N ASP A 489 -30.40 3.97 -18.30
CA ASP A 489 -31.18 5.16 -18.69
C ASP A 489 -30.35 6.42 -18.98
N SER A 490 -29.09 6.46 -18.56
CA SER A 490 -28.20 7.62 -18.69
C SER A 490 -27.10 7.43 -19.72
N ILE A 491 -27.03 6.25 -20.34
CA ILE A 491 -25.97 5.81 -21.23
C ILE A 491 -26.53 5.66 -22.65
N LEU A 492 -25.83 6.18 -23.66
CA LEU A 492 -26.18 5.96 -25.07
C LEU A 492 -25.47 4.75 -25.68
N GLY A 493 -26.10 4.20 -26.71
CA GLY A 493 -25.63 3.05 -27.49
C GLY A 493 -25.89 1.70 -26.80
N ASN A 494 -25.18 0.67 -27.28
CA ASN A 494 -25.30 -0.72 -26.81
C ASN A 494 -24.05 -1.24 -26.07
N PRO A 495 -23.49 -0.54 -25.06
CA PRO A 495 -22.35 -1.07 -24.31
C PRO A 495 -22.71 -2.37 -23.58
N ARG A 496 -23.99 -2.59 -23.27
CA ARG A 496 -24.48 -3.84 -22.68
C ARG A 496 -24.30 -5.03 -23.62
N GLU A 497 -24.73 -4.89 -24.88
CA GLU A 497 -24.60 -5.94 -25.89
C GLU A 497 -23.13 -6.26 -26.18
N MET A 498 -22.28 -5.21 -26.28
CA MET A 498 -20.84 -5.37 -26.43
C MET A 498 -20.23 -6.18 -25.26
N LEU A 499 -20.60 -5.85 -24.02
CA LEU A 499 -20.14 -6.56 -22.82
C LEU A 499 -20.69 -7.99 -22.76
N GLU A 500 -21.93 -8.22 -23.18
CA GLU A 500 -22.55 -9.56 -23.26
C GLU A 500 -21.86 -10.45 -24.30
N ASN A 501 -21.56 -9.90 -25.48
CA ASN A 501 -20.80 -10.60 -26.52
C ASN A 501 -19.39 -10.95 -26.03
N SER A 502 -18.71 -10.00 -25.37
CA SER A 502 -17.39 -10.22 -24.78
C SER A 502 -17.43 -11.30 -23.69
N LEU A 503 -18.41 -11.25 -22.77
CA LEU A 503 -18.60 -12.26 -21.73
C LEU A 503 -18.86 -13.65 -22.31
N THR A 504 -19.69 -13.73 -23.35
CA THR A 504 -20.02 -15.00 -24.00
C THR A 504 -18.77 -15.59 -24.67
N ALA A 505 -18.00 -14.76 -25.38
CA ALA A 505 -16.74 -15.18 -25.98
C ALA A 505 -15.73 -15.67 -24.93
N ILE A 506 -15.56 -14.94 -23.81
CA ILE A 506 -14.64 -15.38 -22.74
C ILE A 506 -15.09 -16.69 -22.11
N ARG A 507 -16.39 -16.88 -21.85
CA ARG A 507 -16.88 -18.14 -21.28
C ARG A 507 -16.66 -19.32 -22.22
N THR A 508 -17.13 -19.20 -23.46
CA THR A 508 -17.14 -20.31 -24.43
C THR A 508 -15.77 -20.61 -25.02
N ASP A 509 -15.01 -19.59 -25.43
CA ASP A 509 -13.74 -19.78 -26.14
C ASP A 509 -12.52 -19.83 -25.20
N LEU A 510 -12.62 -19.28 -23.98
CA LEU A 510 -11.49 -19.25 -23.04
C LEU A 510 -11.72 -20.15 -21.81
N ILE A 511 -12.78 -19.93 -21.03
CA ILE A 511 -13.00 -20.68 -19.77
C ILE A 511 -13.26 -22.16 -20.03
N ASP A 512 -14.26 -22.49 -20.85
CA ASP A 512 -14.62 -23.89 -21.13
C ASP A 512 -13.45 -24.67 -21.75
N VAL A 513 -12.65 -23.99 -22.59
CA VAL A 513 -11.46 -24.58 -23.21
C VAL A 513 -10.35 -24.74 -22.18
N SER A 514 -10.14 -23.77 -21.29
CA SER A 514 -9.15 -23.82 -20.21
C SER A 514 -9.46 -24.92 -19.20
N GLU A 515 -10.73 -25.10 -18.82
CA GLU A 515 -11.16 -26.18 -17.92
C GLU A 515 -10.87 -27.57 -18.51
N LYS A 516 -11.11 -27.75 -19.82
CA LYS A 516 -10.76 -28.99 -20.55
C LYS A 516 -9.25 -29.15 -20.75
N PHE A 517 -8.51 -28.04 -20.78
CA PHE A 517 -7.06 -28.02 -20.94
C PHE A 517 -6.33 -28.34 -19.63
N HIS A 518 -6.89 -27.95 -18.48
CA HIS A 518 -6.28 -28.11 -17.17
C HIS A 518 -5.82 -29.54 -16.84
N PRO A 519 -6.64 -30.59 -17.01
CA PRO A 519 -6.21 -31.97 -16.75
C PRO A 519 -5.04 -32.41 -17.62
N GLN A 520 -4.92 -31.88 -18.85
CA GLN A 520 -3.92 -32.31 -19.83
C GLN A 520 -2.52 -31.87 -19.41
N TRP A 521 -2.34 -30.57 -19.12
CA TRP A 521 -1.03 -30.07 -18.70
C TRP A 521 -0.70 -30.45 -17.25
N SER A 522 -1.70 -30.55 -16.37
CA SER A 522 -1.50 -30.99 -14.99
C SER A 522 -1.02 -32.46 -14.93
N GLY A 523 -1.53 -33.32 -15.82
CA GLY A 523 -1.04 -34.69 -15.98
C GLY A 523 0.41 -34.76 -16.46
N LEU A 524 0.80 -33.92 -17.43
CA LEU A 524 2.17 -33.86 -17.95
C LEU A 524 3.19 -33.38 -16.89
N LEU A 525 2.79 -32.50 -15.96
CA LEU A 525 3.62 -32.10 -14.82
C LEU A 525 3.82 -33.20 -13.77
N ASN A 526 2.96 -34.23 -13.75
CA ASN A 526 3.08 -35.32 -12.79
C ASN A 526 4.11 -36.38 -13.20
N GLY A 527 4.54 -36.41 -14.47
CA GLY A 527 5.40 -37.46 -15.01
C GLY A 527 6.92 -37.24 -14.92
N GLU A 528 7.41 -36.00 -14.75
CA GLU A 528 8.84 -35.69 -14.75
C GLU A 528 9.23 -34.58 -13.74
N ILE A 529 10.46 -34.68 -13.20
CA ILE A 529 11.00 -33.78 -12.16
C ILE A 529 11.30 -32.37 -12.72
N ASN A 530 11.50 -32.21 -14.03
CA ASN A 530 11.82 -30.91 -14.66
C ASN A 530 10.86 -30.57 -15.82
N ALA A 531 9.91 -29.67 -15.54
CA ALA A 531 8.94 -29.14 -16.50
C ALA A 531 9.56 -28.33 -17.66
N GLU A 532 10.73 -27.73 -17.44
CA GLU A 532 11.47 -26.95 -18.46
C GLU A 532 12.17 -27.85 -19.48
N SER A 533 12.54 -29.08 -19.10
CA SER A 533 13.06 -30.11 -20.01
C SER A 533 11.96 -30.99 -20.61
N ASN A 534 10.71 -30.86 -20.14
CA ASN A 534 9.58 -31.62 -20.65
C ASN A 534 9.10 -31.03 -21.99
N ILE A 535 9.64 -31.57 -23.08
CA ILE A 535 9.38 -31.11 -24.45
C ILE A 535 7.88 -31.15 -24.77
N LEU A 536 7.16 -32.17 -24.30
CA LEU A 536 5.72 -32.33 -24.55
C LEU A 536 4.89 -31.24 -23.87
N LEU A 537 5.19 -30.91 -22.61
CA LEU A 537 4.55 -29.83 -21.88
C LEU A 537 4.84 -28.49 -22.55
N GLN A 538 6.10 -28.22 -22.90
CA GLN A 538 6.51 -26.99 -23.57
C GLN A 538 5.77 -26.78 -24.90
N GLU A 539 5.74 -27.78 -25.77
CA GLU A 539 4.99 -27.71 -27.03
C GLU A 539 3.49 -27.48 -26.82
N ARG A 540 2.91 -28.10 -25.78
CA ARG A 540 1.50 -27.93 -25.47
C ARG A 540 1.21 -26.52 -24.94
N VAL A 541 2.04 -25.99 -24.05
CA VAL A 541 1.92 -24.64 -23.50
C VAL A 541 2.09 -23.58 -24.58
N LYS A 542 3.07 -23.72 -25.50
CA LYS A 542 3.24 -22.81 -26.64
C LYS A 542 1.97 -22.72 -27.50
N LYS A 543 1.43 -23.87 -27.90
CA LYS A 543 0.21 -23.93 -28.73
C LYS A 543 -0.99 -23.32 -28.01
N ALA A 544 -1.15 -23.61 -26.72
CA ALA A 544 -2.20 -23.03 -25.90
C ALA A 544 -2.03 -21.50 -25.78
N ALA A 545 -0.83 -21.02 -25.51
CA ALA A 545 -0.53 -19.59 -25.37
C ALA A 545 -0.89 -18.80 -26.65
N VAL A 546 -0.50 -19.32 -27.83
CA VAL A 546 -0.88 -18.71 -29.12
C VAL A 546 -2.41 -18.76 -29.33
N PHE A 547 -3.05 -19.89 -29.05
CA PHE A 547 -4.51 -20.00 -29.19
C PHE A 547 -5.26 -19.01 -28.28
N PHE A 548 -4.95 -19.00 -26.99
CA PHE A 548 -5.63 -18.16 -26.00
C PHE A 548 -5.33 -16.67 -26.21
N SER A 549 -4.12 -16.29 -26.64
CA SER A 549 -3.79 -14.89 -26.93
C SER A 549 -4.68 -14.31 -28.05
N VAL A 550 -4.81 -15.03 -29.18
CA VAL A 550 -5.67 -14.62 -30.31
C VAL A 550 -7.13 -14.54 -29.88
N LYS A 551 -7.64 -15.55 -29.16
CA LYS A 551 -9.02 -15.56 -28.67
C LYS A 551 -9.31 -14.42 -27.68
N LEU A 552 -8.36 -14.13 -26.79
CA LEU A 552 -8.49 -13.05 -25.82
C LEU A 552 -8.45 -11.66 -26.49
N GLU A 553 -7.59 -11.46 -27.49
CA GLU A 553 -7.57 -10.22 -28.29
C GLU A 553 -8.90 -9.97 -29.00
N VAL A 554 -9.48 -11.01 -29.61
CA VAL A 554 -10.78 -10.91 -30.28
C VAL A 554 -11.89 -10.62 -29.27
N ALA A 555 -11.93 -11.34 -28.14
CA ALA A 555 -12.96 -11.18 -27.13
C ALA A 555 -12.94 -9.81 -26.42
N LEU A 556 -11.75 -9.20 -26.26
CA LEU A 556 -11.59 -7.91 -25.59
C LEU A 556 -11.29 -6.75 -26.55
N LYS A 557 -11.41 -6.94 -27.87
CA LYS A 557 -11.00 -5.97 -28.90
C LYS A 557 -11.40 -4.53 -28.60
N GLU A 558 -12.69 -4.29 -28.34
CA GLU A 558 -13.21 -2.93 -28.07
C GLU A 558 -12.71 -2.38 -26.72
N ILE A 559 -12.57 -3.22 -25.70
CA ILE A 559 -12.09 -2.83 -24.36
C ILE A 559 -10.59 -2.51 -24.40
N LEU A 560 -9.80 -3.28 -25.15
CA LEU A 560 -8.37 -3.04 -25.37
C LEU A 560 -8.13 -1.77 -26.20
N ALA A 561 -9.03 -1.47 -27.16
CA ALA A 561 -9.06 -0.21 -27.88
C ALA A 561 -9.49 1.00 -27.02
N GLY A 562 -9.91 0.76 -25.77
CA GLY A 562 -10.29 1.77 -24.79
C GLY A 562 -11.65 2.41 -25.07
N PHE A 563 -12.64 1.56 -25.36
CA PHE A 563 -14.04 1.94 -25.48
C PHE A 563 -14.50 2.86 -24.33
N SER A 564 -15.18 3.95 -24.68
CA SER A 564 -15.71 4.93 -23.73
C SER A 564 -17.21 5.06 -23.87
N VAL A 565 -17.91 5.21 -22.74
CA VAL A 565 -19.37 5.33 -22.72
C VAL A 565 -19.82 6.79 -22.88
N GLU A 566 -20.82 7.00 -23.73
CA GLU A 566 -21.46 8.30 -23.94
C GLU A 566 -22.55 8.59 -22.90
N THR A 567 -22.30 9.54 -22.01
CA THR A 567 -23.27 10.01 -20.99
C THR A 567 -23.01 11.46 -20.61
N ASP A 568 -24.06 12.24 -20.35
CA ASP A 568 -23.94 13.60 -19.77
C ASP A 568 -23.62 13.57 -18.26
N ASN A 569 -23.78 12.42 -17.59
CA ASN A 569 -23.54 12.29 -16.16
C ASN A 569 -22.05 11.98 -15.89
N LYS A 570 -21.31 12.98 -15.38
CA LYS A 570 -19.87 12.87 -15.09
C LYS A 570 -19.54 11.72 -14.11
N THR A 571 -20.37 11.51 -13.10
CA THR A 571 -20.23 10.44 -12.11
C THR A 571 -20.41 9.05 -12.72
N VAL A 572 -21.42 8.88 -13.58
CA VAL A 572 -21.66 7.63 -14.32
C VAL A 572 -20.53 7.36 -15.29
N ARG A 573 -20.05 8.39 -16.01
CA ARG A 573 -18.90 8.24 -16.90
C ARG A 573 -17.69 7.73 -16.14
N LYS A 574 -17.38 8.35 -14.99
CA LYS A 574 -16.26 7.96 -14.14
C LYS A 574 -16.38 6.51 -13.66
N SER A 575 -17.52 6.10 -13.11
CA SER A 575 -17.70 4.74 -12.58
C SER A 575 -17.59 3.67 -13.68
N VAL A 576 -18.18 3.91 -14.86
CA VAL A 576 -18.10 2.98 -15.98
C VAL A 576 -16.68 2.92 -16.56
N THR A 577 -16.02 4.06 -16.73
CA THR A 577 -14.63 4.12 -17.20
C THR A 577 -13.68 3.40 -16.22
N GLU A 578 -13.85 3.57 -14.92
CA GLU A 578 -13.05 2.85 -13.92
C GLU A 578 -13.25 1.33 -13.98
N ALA A 579 -14.49 0.88 -14.19
CA ALA A 579 -14.80 -0.55 -14.36
C ALA A 579 -14.18 -1.13 -15.64
N LEU A 580 -14.33 -0.43 -16.78
CA LEU A 580 -13.75 -0.82 -18.06
C LEU A 580 -12.23 -0.83 -18.02
N GLU A 581 -11.61 0.19 -17.43
CA GLU A 581 -10.15 0.24 -17.26
C GLU A 581 -9.66 -0.91 -16.40
N ARG A 582 -10.35 -1.28 -15.31
CA ARG A 582 -9.97 -2.46 -14.51
C ARG A 582 -9.94 -3.74 -15.37
N THR A 583 -10.95 -3.93 -16.22
CA THR A 583 -11.02 -5.08 -17.14
C THR A 583 -9.91 -5.01 -18.20
N ARG A 584 -9.67 -3.84 -18.77
CA ARG A 584 -8.61 -3.61 -19.77
C ARG A 584 -7.24 -3.94 -19.20
N LYS A 585 -6.93 -3.47 -18.00
CA LYS A 585 -5.65 -3.73 -17.32
C LYS A 585 -5.41 -5.21 -17.13
N GLU A 586 -6.42 -5.94 -16.65
CA GLU A 586 -6.36 -7.40 -16.50
C GLU A 586 -6.10 -8.08 -17.86
N GLY A 587 -6.80 -7.66 -18.91
CA GLY A 587 -6.64 -8.20 -20.27
C GLY A 587 -5.26 -7.95 -20.86
N VAL A 588 -4.71 -6.74 -20.70
CA VAL A 588 -3.37 -6.38 -21.16
C VAL A 588 -2.29 -7.21 -20.46
N ILE A 589 -2.37 -7.35 -19.13
CA ILE A 589 -1.42 -8.18 -18.36
C ILE A 589 -1.49 -9.62 -18.84
N LYS A 590 -2.71 -10.16 -19.00
CA LYS A 590 -2.94 -11.54 -19.44
C LYS A 590 -2.37 -11.79 -20.84
N LEU A 591 -2.61 -10.88 -21.79
CA LEU A 591 -2.05 -10.95 -23.14
C LEU A 591 -0.52 -10.90 -23.13
N ALA A 592 0.08 -9.98 -22.36
CA ALA A 592 1.53 -9.90 -22.23
C ALA A 592 2.13 -11.21 -21.71
N CYS A 593 1.53 -11.81 -20.68
CA CYS A 593 1.95 -13.10 -20.14
C CYS A 593 1.82 -14.24 -21.16
N LEU A 594 0.70 -14.32 -21.90
CA LEU A 594 0.50 -15.33 -22.95
C LEU A 594 1.50 -15.16 -24.11
N ASN A 595 1.78 -13.93 -24.51
CA ASN A 595 2.75 -13.66 -25.57
C ASN A 595 4.19 -13.99 -25.16
N ALA A 596 4.55 -13.72 -23.89
CA ALA A 596 5.88 -14.02 -23.37
C ALA A 596 6.20 -15.52 -23.38
N VAL A 597 5.19 -16.37 -23.15
CA VAL A 597 5.33 -17.84 -23.11
C VAL A 597 5.03 -18.52 -24.45
N ALA A 598 4.72 -17.76 -25.51
CA ALA A 598 4.48 -18.31 -26.85
C ALA A 598 5.71 -19.01 -27.46
N SER A 599 6.93 -18.60 -27.06
CA SER A 599 8.18 -19.24 -27.46
C SER A 599 8.62 -20.39 -26.55
N GLY A 600 7.95 -20.57 -25.40
CA GLY A 600 8.28 -21.53 -24.36
C GLY A 600 8.02 -20.95 -22.96
N PHE A 601 7.63 -21.81 -22.02
CA PHE A 601 7.40 -21.41 -20.63
C PHE A 601 8.72 -21.39 -19.86
N GLU A 602 9.14 -20.18 -19.48
CA GLU A 602 10.28 -19.92 -18.59
C GLU A 602 9.81 -18.98 -17.47
N ILE A 603 10.10 -19.33 -16.21
CA ILE A 603 9.59 -18.59 -15.04
C ILE A 603 10.07 -17.13 -15.06
N SER A 604 11.35 -16.90 -15.37
CA SER A 604 11.96 -15.56 -15.46
C SER A 604 11.21 -14.66 -16.45
N LYS A 605 11.00 -15.11 -17.69
CA LYS A 605 10.30 -14.37 -18.75
C LYS A 605 8.83 -14.13 -18.40
N TYR A 606 8.16 -15.12 -17.82
CA TYR A 606 6.77 -14.98 -17.38
C TYR A 606 6.63 -13.90 -16.30
N LEU A 607 7.46 -13.96 -15.25
CA LEU A 607 7.42 -12.97 -14.16
C LEU A 607 7.79 -11.57 -14.66
N ASP A 608 8.80 -11.45 -15.51
CA ASP A 608 9.21 -10.17 -16.09
C ASP A 608 8.08 -9.54 -16.93
N ALA A 609 7.44 -10.31 -17.82
CA ALA A 609 6.32 -9.84 -18.62
C ALA A 609 5.12 -9.41 -17.78
N LYS A 610 4.79 -10.18 -16.73
CA LYS A 610 3.72 -9.86 -15.77
C LYS A 610 4.02 -8.56 -15.03
N ALA A 611 5.25 -8.38 -14.56
CA ALA A 611 5.66 -7.21 -13.82
C ALA A 611 5.68 -5.94 -14.69
N LYS A 612 6.25 -6.02 -15.90
CA LYS A 612 6.30 -4.90 -16.86
C LYS A 612 4.90 -4.43 -17.26
N SER A 613 4.01 -5.36 -17.61
CA SER A 613 2.63 -5.04 -18.01
C SER A 613 1.74 -4.53 -16.85
N ALA A 614 2.07 -4.85 -15.60
CA ALA A 614 1.38 -4.30 -14.43
C ALA A 614 1.78 -2.85 -14.11
N ILE A 615 3.00 -2.44 -14.49
CA ILE A 615 3.51 -1.07 -14.31
C ILE A 615 3.09 -0.18 -15.47
N ASP A 616 3.39 -0.61 -16.70
CA ASP A 616 3.21 0.18 -17.90
C ASP A 616 2.05 -0.36 -18.73
N ILE A 617 0.91 0.29 -18.57
CA ILE A 617 -0.32 -0.09 -19.25
C ILE A 617 -0.46 0.89 -20.41
N PRO A 618 -0.39 0.41 -21.67
CA PRO A 618 -0.40 1.27 -22.84
C PRO A 618 -1.53 2.29 -22.75
N ALA A 619 -1.19 3.56 -22.96
CA ALA A 619 -2.16 4.64 -23.00
C ALA A 619 -3.13 4.38 -24.16
N VAL A 620 -4.42 4.46 -23.87
CA VAL A 620 -5.44 4.46 -24.91
C VAL A 620 -5.27 5.76 -25.70
N LYS A 621 -4.97 5.68 -27.01
CA LYS A 621 -5.10 6.85 -27.89
C LYS A 621 -6.53 7.34 -27.75
N SER A 622 -6.74 8.58 -27.32
CA SER A 622 -8.08 9.14 -27.14
C SER A 622 -8.80 9.13 -28.48
N HIS A 623 -9.46 8.03 -28.81
CA HIS A 623 -10.50 8.07 -29.80
C HIS A 623 -11.60 8.88 -29.14
N SER A 624 -11.75 10.14 -29.58
CA SER A 624 -13.02 10.84 -29.41
C SER A 624 -14.08 9.81 -29.74
N ALA A 625 -14.94 9.46 -28.77
CA ALA A 625 -15.91 8.38 -28.89
C ALA A 625 -16.38 8.36 -30.35
N LYS A 626 -15.96 7.35 -31.13
CA LYS A 626 -16.45 7.22 -32.51
C LYS A 626 -17.94 7.34 -32.32
N SER A 627 -18.56 8.34 -32.95
CA SER A 627 -20.00 8.55 -32.84
C SER A 627 -20.62 7.21 -33.12
N VAL A 628 -21.07 6.53 -32.06
CA VAL A 628 -21.50 5.14 -32.18
C VAL A 628 -22.64 5.21 -33.17
N ASP A 629 -22.46 4.63 -34.36
CA ASP A 629 -23.59 4.43 -35.26
C ASP A 629 -24.55 3.57 -34.46
N ASP A 630 -25.67 4.17 -34.08
CA ASP A 630 -26.56 3.62 -33.10
C ASP A 630 -27.25 2.38 -33.67
N THR A 631 -26.71 1.20 -33.39
CA THR A 631 -27.33 -0.09 -33.74
C THR A 631 -28.40 -0.51 -32.72
N SER A 632 -28.67 0.29 -31.69
CA SER A 632 -29.65 -0.02 -30.64
C SER A 632 -31.10 0.12 -31.07
N GLY A 633 -31.36 0.82 -32.19
CA GLY A 633 -32.71 1.20 -32.61
C GLY A 633 -33.37 2.25 -31.70
N ILE A 634 -32.67 2.78 -30.69
CA ILE A 634 -33.19 3.83 -29.79
C ILE A 634 -33.24 5.18 -30.51
N ILE A 635 -32.27 5.50 -31.37
CA ILE A 635 -32.25 6.71 -32.18
C ILE A 635 -32.69 6.38 -33.62
N GLN A 636 -33.90 6.82 -33.99
CA GLN A 636 -34.47 6.57 -35.31
C GLN A 636 -33.70 7.28 -36.43
N TYR A 637 -33.13 8.46 -36.15
CA TYR A 637 -32.38 9.27 -37.11
C TYR A 637 -31.00 9.66 -36.57
N PRO A 638 -29.97 8.78 -36.68
CA PRO A 638 -28.64 8.97 -36.08
C PRO A 638 -27.88 10.18 -36.65
N VAL A 639 -28.07 10.49 -37.93
CA VAL A 639 -27.43 11.63 -38.60
C VAL A 639 -27.95 12.95 -38.03
N LEU A 640 -29.28 13.06 -37.83
CA LEU A 640 -29.89 14.22 -37.19
C LEU A 640 -29.43 14.39 -35.74
N PHE A 641 -29.37 13.30 -34.98
CA PHE A 641 -28.85 13.33 -33.62
C PHE A 641 -27.41 13.88 -33.56
N ARG A 642 -26.56 13.49 -34.52
CA ARG A 642 -25.17 13.98 -34.63
C ARG A 642 -25.12 15.50 -34.86
N GLN A 643 -25.96 16.01 -35.75
CA GLN A 643 -26.07 17.45 -36.02
C GLN A 643 -26.53 18.23 -34.79
N ILE A 644 -27.57 17.75 -34.09
CA ILE A 644 -28.06 18.38 -32.85
C ILE A 644 -26.99 18.36 -31.75
N LYS A 645 -26.24 17.25 -31.62
CA LYS A 645 -25.15 17.12 -30.64
C LYS A 645 -24.00 18.07 -30.93
N GLU A 646 -23.61 18.21 -32.19
CA GLU A 646 -22.55 19.13 -32.62
C GLU A 646 -22.94 20.58 -32.33
N TRP A 647 -24.17 20.96 -32.71
CA TRP A 647 -24.76 22.25 -32.36
C TRP A 647 -24.75 22.50 -30.85
N ARG A 648 -25.18 21.52 -30.03
CA ARG A 648 -25.17 21.64 -28.56
C ARG A 648 -23.77 21.90 -28.03
N ASN A 649 -22.76 21.21 -28.55
CA ASN A 649 -21.38 21.33 -28.10
C ASN A 649 -20.77 22.69 -28.49
N ILE A 650 -21.15 23.22 -29.67
CA ILE A 650 -20.78 24.57 -30.10
C ILE A 650 -21.43 25.60 -29.16
N LYS A 651 -22.75 25.53 -28.95
CA LYS A 651 -23.46 26.45 -28.05
C LYS A 651 -23.01 26.39 -26.61
N ALA A 652 -22.70 25.21 -26.09
CA ALA A 652 -22.16 25.07 -24.74
C ALA A 652 -20.82 25.80 -24.58
N ARG A 653 -19.95 25.76 -25.61
CA ARG A 653 -18.68 26.50 -25.64
C ARG A 653 -18.89 28.01 -25.77
N GLU A 654 -19.74 28.44 -26.71
CA GLU A 654 -20.04 29.87 -26.93
C GLU A 654 -20.61 30.56 -25.67
N MET A 655 -21.44 29.83 -24.92
CA MET A 655 -22.12 30.38 -23.74
C MET A 655 -21.40 30.09 -22.43
N GLU A 656 -20.26 29.39 -22.45
CA GLU A 656 -19.54 28.91 -21.26
C GLU A 656 -20.42 28.11 -20.27
N LEU A 657 -21.40 27.36 -20.78
CA LEU A 657 -22.34 26.57 -19.99
C LEU A 657 -22.07 25.07 -20.12
N GLN A 658 -22.48 24.29 -19.12
CA GLN A 658 -22.41 22.83 -19.21
C GLN A 658 -23.40 22.31 -20.27
N HIS A 659 -23.00 21.27 -21.03
CA HIS A 659 -23.79 20.68 -22.13
C HIS A 659 -25.27 20.40 -21.80
N TYR A 660 -25.55 19.82 -20.62
CA TYR A 660 -26.91 19.50 -20.19
C TYR A 660 -27.78 20.75 -19.94
N MET A 661 -27.17 21.91 -19.68
CA MET A 661 -27.88 23.18 -19.48
C MET A 661 -28.41 23.72 -20.81
N ILE A 662 -27.69 23.51 -21.91
CA ILE A 662 -28.19 23.77 -23.28
C ILE A 662 -29.28 22.76 -23.60
N LEU A 663 -28.90 21.49 -23.80
CA LEU A 663 -29.81 20.39 -24.10
C LEU A 663 -29.41 19.11 -23.36
N PRO A 664 -30.29 18.56 -22.50
CA PRO A 664 -30.06 17.24 -21.92
C PRO A 664 -30.00 16.17 -23.03
N GLN A 665 -29.13 15.17 -22.87
CA GLN A 665 -29.01 14.06 -23.82
C GLN A 665 -30.34 13.35 -24.13
N LYS A 666 -31.18 13.13 -23.12
CA LYS A 666 -32.52 12.55 -23.32
C LYS A 666 -33.40 13.39 -24.26
N THR A 667 -33.32 14.71 -24.16
CA THR A 667 -34.04 15.63 -25.03
C THR A 667 -33.52 15.58 -26.46
N MET A 668 -32.20 15.47 -26.67
CA MET A 668 -31.64 15.27 -28.02
C MET A 668 -32.13 13.98 -28.67
N VAL A 669 -32.20 12.88 -27.91
CA VAL A 669 -32.75 11.60 -28.42
C VAL A 669 -34.21 11.77 -28.81
N THR A 670 -35.02 12.41 -27.95
CA THR A 670 -36.44 12.65 -28.27
C THR A 670 -36.61 13.56 -29.48
N LEU A 671 -35.78 14.60 -29.65
CA LEU A 671 -35.81 15.45 -30.84
C LEU A 671 -35.43 14.70 -32.11
N ALA A 672 -34.38 13.89 -32.02
CA ALA A 672 -33.94 13.07 -33.15
C ALA A 672 -35.05 12.12 -33.58
N ASN A 673 -35.81 11.52 -32.66
CA ASN A 673 -36.88 10.56 -33.01
C ASN A 673 -38.20 11.22 -33.41
N PHE A 674 -38.61 12.28 -32.71
CA PHE A 674 -39.90 12.94 -32.94
C PHE A 674 -39.88 13.91 -34.12
N THR A 675 -38.69 14.42 -34.49
CA THR A 675 -38.47 15.31 -35.64
C THR A 675 -39.47 16.48 -35.74
N PRO A 676 -39.57 17.35 -34.71
CA PRO A 676 -40.51 18.47 -34.74
C PRO A 676 -40.16 19.49 -35.83
N GLN A 677 -41.15 19.87 -36.65
CA GLN A 677 -40.98 20.83 -37.74
C GLN A 677 -41.67 22.18 -37.47
N THR A 678 -42.32 22.33 -36.30
CA THR A 678 -43.02 23.55 -35.89
C THR A 678 -42.63 23.93 -34.46
N LEU A 679 -42.75 25.21 -34.12
CA LEU A 679 -42.46 25.69 -32.76
C LEU A 679 -43.44 25.12 -31.72
N SER A 680 -44.65 24.74 -32.17
CA SER A 680 -45.66 24.03 -31.38
C SER A 680 -45.24 22.59 -31.09
N SER A 681 -44.89 21.81 -32.11
CA SER A 681 -44.41 20.43 -31.94
C SER A 681 -43.10 20.36 -31.15
N LEU A 682 -42.21 21.34 -31.29
CA LEU A 682 -40.98 21.43 -30.51
C LEU A 682 -41.25 21.55 -28.99
N LYS A 683 -42.27 22.32 -28.59
CA LYS A 683 -42.66 22.49 -27.18
C LYS A 683 -43.26 21.23 -26.56
N MET A 684 -43.73 20.28 -27.37
CA MET A 684 -44.23 18.99 -26.89
C MET A 684 -43.09 18.07 -26.44
N VAL A 685 -41.86 18.34 -26.87
CA VAL A 685 -40.70 17.53 -26.51
C VAL A 685 -40.28 17.78 -25.06
N LYS A 686 -40.22 16.73 -24.25
CA LYS A 686 -39.83 16.79 -22.84
C LYS A 686 -38.40 17.35 -22.69
N GLY A 687 -38.29 18.52 -22.06
CA GLY A 687 -37.04 19.26 -21.91
C GLY A 687 -36.94 20.51 -22.78
N MET A 688 -37.86 20.68 -23.75
CA MET A 688 -38.06 21.89 -24.56
C MET A 688 -39.22 22.73 -23.99
N GLY A 689 -39.07 23.20 -22.76
CA GLY A 689 -40.05 24.10 -22.14
C GLY A 689 -39.99 25.52 -22.72
N LYS A 690 -40.99 26.36 -22.39
CA LYS A 690 -41.17 27.72 -22.94
C LYS A 690 -39.87 28.54 -23.09
N LYS A 691 -39.07 28.67 -22.02
CA LYS A 691 -37.81 29.44 -22.03
C LYS A 691 -36.74 28.86 -22.96
N LYS A 692 -36.63 27.53 -23.09
CA LYS A 692 -35.63 26.88 -23.96
C LYS A 692 -36.06 26.91 -25.41
N SER A 693 -37.35 26.74 -25.68
CA SER A 693 -37.90 26.88 -27.04
C SER A 693 -37.78 28.32 -27.55
N GLU A 694 -37.96 29.33 -26.70
CA GLU A 694 -37.73 30.73 -27.07
C GLU A 694 -36.25 31.03 -27.34
N LYS A 695 -35.33 30.43 -26.56
CA LYS A 695 -33.90 30.75 -26.64
C LYS A 695 -33.13 29.95 -27.69
N PHE A 696 -33.53 28.71 -27.96
CA PHE A 696 -32.79 27.77 -28.81
C PHE A 696 -33.65 27.13 -29.91
N GLY A 697 -34.95 27.42 -29.93
CA GLY A 697 -35.90 26.68 -30.76
C GLY A 697 -35.78 26.96 -32.25
N GLU A 698 -35.46 28.19 -32.64
CA GLU A 698 -35.27 28.58 -34.05
C GLU A 698 -34.10 27.82 -34.69
N GLU A 699 -32.90 27.93 -34.09
CA GLU A 699 -31.70 27.23 -34.58
C GLU A 699 -31.88 25.69 -34.60
N LEU A 700 -32.56 25.11 -33.61
CA LEU A 700 -32.84 23.67 -33.58
C LEU A 700 -33.83 23.24 -34.66
N LEU A 701 -34.88 24.05 -34.92
CA LEU A 701 -35.86 23.78 -35.97
C LEU A 701 -35.21 23.87 -37.35
N ASP A 702 -34.30 24.83 -37.58
CA ASP A 702 -33.57 24.93 -38.85
C ASP A 702 -32.78 23.65 -39.15
N ILE A 703 -32.08 23.10 -38.15
CA ILE A 703 -31.34 21.83 -38.28
C ILE A 703 -32.29 20.67 -38.60
N ILE A 704 -33.40 20.56 -37.85
CA ILE A 704 -34.35 19.44 -37.99
C ILE A 704 -35.09 19.52 -39.33
N ILE A 705 -35.57 20.70 -39.72
CA ILE A 705 -36.30 20.93 -40.98
C ILE A 705 -35.38 20.70 -42.18
N ALA A 706 -34.13 21.19 -42.13
CA ALA A 706 -33.16 20.95 -43.20
C ALA A 706 -32.89 19.46 -43.39
N TYR A 707 -32.78 18.70 -42.29
CA TYR A 707 -32.64 17.25 -42.34
C TYR A 707 -33.89 16.55 -42.89
N CYS A 708 -35.08 16.86 -42.37
CA CYS A 708 -36.34 16.27 -42.82
C CYS A 708 -36.61 16.54 -44.31
N LYS A 709 -36.27 17.74 -44.81
CA LYS A 709 -36.41 18.10 -46.23
C LYS A 709 -35.47 17.28 -47.12
N LYS A 710 -34.25 17.01 -46.65
CA LYS A 710 -33.26 16.20 -47.37
C LYS A 710 -33.67 14.72 -47.43
N GLU A 711 -34.15 14.18 -46.32
CA GLU A 711 -34.51 12.75 -46.19
C GLU A 711 -35.99 12.46 -46.52
N LYS A 712 -36.76 13.47 -46.96
CA LYS A 712 -38.20 13.39 -47.28
C LYS A 712 -39.06 12.83 -46.13
N ILE A 713 -38.78 13.28 -44.91
CA ILE A 713 -39.51 12.87 -43.70
C ILE A 713 -40.74 13.78 -43.53
N GLU A 714 -41.92 13.18 -43.48
CA GLU A 714 -43.17 13.89 -43.26
C GLU A 714 -43.23 14.49 -41.84
N PRO A 715 -43.88 15.66 -41.67
CA PRO A 715 -44.05 16.27 -40.36
C PRO A 715 -44.80 15.32 -39.41
N PRO A 716 -44.40 15.25 -38.13
CA PRO A 716 -45.07 14.40 -37.15
C PRO A 716 -46.55 14.79 -37.07
N VAL A 717 -47.43 13.79 -37.03
CA VAL A 717 -48.89 14.01 -36.95
C VAL A 717 -49.21 14.79 -35.67
N GLU A 718 -49.55 16.06 -35.83
CA GLU A 718 -50.10 16.91 -34.78
C GLU A 718 -51.51 16.40 -34.49
N THR A 719 -51.64 15.44 -33.56
CA THR A 719 -52.96 15.16 -32.98
C THR A 719 -53.33 16.37 -32.14
N LEU A 720 -54.13 17.25 -32.76
CA LEU A 720 -54.90 18.29 -32.09
C LEU A 720 -55.89 17.60 -31.15
N THR A 721 -55.40 17.12 -30.02
CA THR A 721 -56.20 17.21 -28.82
C THR A 721 -56.01 18.64 -28.32
N GLU A 722 -56.94 19.50 -28.70
CA GLU A 722 -57.46 20.50 -27.76
C GLU A 722 -58.07 19.77 -26.55
N ASN A 723 -57.24 19.02 -25.83
CA ASN A 723 -57.43 18.92 -24.42
C ASN A 723 -56.89 20.25 -23.93
N GLU A 724 -57.80 21.19 -23.71
CA GLU A 724 -57.78 21.91 -22.45
C GLU A 724 -57.25 20.90 -21.43
N ILE A 725 -55.98 21.01 -21.05
CA ILE A 725 -55.53 20.37 -19.83
C ILE A 725 -56.53 20.96 -18.85
N PRO A 726 -57.48 20.18 -18.29
CA PRO A 726 -58.37 20.75 -17.30
C PRO A 726 -57.40 21.38 -16.34
N LYS A 727 -57.50 22.71 -16.12
CA LYS A 727 -56.70 23.40 -15.11
C LYS A 727 -56.73 22.44 -13.96
N LYS A 728 -55.63 21.71 -13.74
CA LYS A 728 -55.65 20.60 -12.81
C LYS A 728 -55.91 21.36 -11.56
N ILE A 729 -57.14 21.26 -11.03
CA ILE A 729 -57.50 21.88 -9.78
C ILE A 729 -56.32 21.47 -8.93
N LYS A 730 -55.53 22.45 -8.47
CA LYS A 730 -54.47 22.20 -7.52
C LYS A 730 -55.25 21.67 -6.32
N LYS A 731 -55.54 20.37 -6.29
CA LYS A 731 -55.72 19.66 -5.04
C LYS A 731 -54.37 19.85 -4.41
N GLU A 732 -54.37 20.78 -3.48
CA GLU A 732 -53.22 21.26 -2.77
C GLU A 732 -52.51 20.03 -2.22
N THR A 733 -51.49 19.55 -2.93
CA THR A 733 -50.65 18.44 -2.46
C THR A 733 -50.10 18.74 -1.07
N ARG A 734 -49.94 20.04 -0.76
CA ARG A 734 -49.65 20.56 0.57
C ARG A 734 -50.80 20.28 1.55
N LYS A 735 -52.06 20.53 1.18
CA LYS A 735 -53.25 20.31 2.02
C LYS A 735 -53.45 18.84 2.36
N ILE A 736 -53.19 17.92 1.43
CA ILE A 736 -53.23 16.48 1.73
C ILE A 736 -52.20 16.10 2.80
N SER A 737 -50.97 16.65 2.73
CA SER A 737 -49.98 16.45 3.81
C SER A 737 -50.42 17.07 5.13
N TYR A 738 -51.10 18.22 5.08
CA TYR A 738 -51.60 18.94 6.25
C TYR A 738 -52.76 18.21 6.93
N ASP A 739 -53.73 17.71 6.16
CA ASP A 739 -54.88 16.97 6.66
C ASP A 739 -54.42 15.67 7.35
N LEU A 740 -53.53 14.90 6.71
CA LEU A 740 -52.94 13.68 7.29
C LEU A 740 -52.12 13.97 8.56
N PHE A 741 -51.47 15.14 8.64
CA PHE A 741 -50.76 15.57 9.85
C PHE A 741 -51.73 15.96 10.97
N ASN A 742 -52.86 16.59 10.65
CA ASN A 742 -53.92 16.91 11.61
C ASN A 742 -54.67 15.65 12.10
N GLU A 743 -54.71 14.58 11.30
CA GLU A 743 -55.16 13.24 11.72
C GLU A 743 -54.18 12.54 12.68
N GLY A 744 -53.04 13.17 13.03
CA GLY A 744 -52.08 12.67 14.02
C GLY A 744 -50.94 11.82 13.46
N LYS A 745 -50.81 11.71 12.13
CA LYS A 745 -49.72 10.93 11.50
C LYS A 745 -48.40 11.69 11.55
N SER A 746 -47.29 10.95 11.76
CA SER A 746 -45.94 11.49 11.71
C SER A 746 -45.48 11.77 10.27
N ILE A 747 -44.46 12.62 10.09
CA ILE A 747 -43.90 12.96 8.77
C ILE A 747 -43.46 11.70 8.00
N SER A 748 -42.86 10.72 8.68
CA SER A 748 -42.42 9.46 8.07
C SER A 748 -43.60 8.61 7.59
N GLN A 749 -44.68 8.53 8.38
CA GLN A 749 -45.89 7.81 7.97
C GLN A 749 -46.58 8.47 6.79
N ILE A 750 -46.66 9.82 6.78
CA ILE A 750 -47.22 10.56 5.65
C ILE A 750 -46.36 10.38 4.39
N ALA A 751 -45.04 10.31 4.54
CA ALA A 751 -44.11 10.07 3.43
C ALA A 751 -44.32 8.68 2.81
N GLU A 752 -44.44 7.65 3.65
CA GLU A 752 -44.69 6.27 3.23
C GLU A 752 -46.07 6.11 2.57
N GLU A 753 -47.13 6.58 3.22
CA GLU A 753 -48.50 6.48 2.72
C GLU A 753 -48.71 7.24 1.40
N ARG A 754 -48.02 8.36 1.22
CA ARG A 754 -48.09 9.15 0.00
C ARG A 754 -47.05 8.75 -1.05
N MET A 755 -46.17 7.80 -0.76
CA MET A 755 -45.00 7.45 -1.58
C MET A 755 -44.18 8.68 -2.01
N LEU A 756 -43.93 9.59 -1.06
CA LEU A 756 -43.16 10.82 -1.27
C LEU A 756 -41.93 10.82 -0.35
N ASN A 757 -40.84 11.46 -0.79
CA ASN A 757 -39.68 11.65 0.07
C ASN A 757 -40.06 12.49 1.31
N ILE A 758 -39.49 12.13 2.47
CA ILE A 758 -39.68 12.83 3.76
C ILE A 758 -39.44 14.35 3.61
N THR A 759 -38.39 14.74 2.90
CA THR A 759 -38.03 16.15 2.64
C THR A 759 -39.09 16.93 1.86
N THR A 760 -39.90 16.24 1.04
CA THR A 760 -41.04 16.82 0.32
C THR A 760 -42.20 17.08 1.28
N ILE A 761 -42.48 16.15 2.22
CA ILE A 761 -43.51 16.31 3.25
C ILE A 761 -43.14 17.43 4.23
N GLU A 762 -41.88 17.49 4.67
CA GLU A 762 -41.36 18.61 5.48
C GLU A 762 -41.54 19.95 4.75
N GLY A 763 -41.28 19.99 3.44
CA GLY A 763 -41.52 21.18 2.62
C GLY A 763 -43.01 21.57 2.53
N HIS A 764 -43.91 20.60 2.52
CA HIS A 764 -45.35 20.85 2.57
C HIS A 764 -45.78 21.40 3.92
N LEU A 765 -45.35 20.81 5.05
CA LEU A 765 -45.73 21.25 6.38
C LEU A 765 -45.08 22.58 6.78
N ALA A 766 -43.84 22.82 6.36
CA ALA A 766 -43.16 24.10 6.59
C ALA A 766 -43.88 25.29 5.92
N TYR A 767 -44.63 25.05 4.84
CA TYR A 767 -45.51 26.07 4.27
C TYR A 767 -46.60 26.48 5.27
N TYR A 768 -47.24 25.52 5.94
CA TYR A 768 -48.29 25.77 6.93
C TYR A 768 -47.78 26.36 8.25
N VAL A 769 -46.51 26.14 8.58
CA VAL A 769 -45.81 26.90 9.64
C VAL A 769 -45.63 28.37 9.22
N GLY A 770 -45.38 28.62 7.94
CA GLY A 770 -45.24 29.98 7.40
C GLY A 770 -46.56 30.73 7.18
N THR A 771 -47.71 30.04 7.16
CA THR A 771 -49.05 30.65 7.17
C THR A 771 -49.62 30.82 8.57
N GLY A 772 -49.02 30.18 9.58
CA GLY A 772 -49.45 30.21 10.98
C GLY A 772 -50.45 29.11 11.36
N GLU A 773 -50.79 28.22 10.44
CA GLU A 773 -51.77 27.14 10.65
C GLU A 773 -51.19 25.96 11.45
N ILE A 774 -49.87 25.76 11.44
CA ILE A 774 -49.18 24.82 12.35
C ILE A 774 -48.18 25.59 13.22
N PRO A 775 -48.22 25.44 14.56
CA PRO A 775 -47.20 26.04 15.41
C PRO A 775 -45.86 25.32 15.25
N ILE A 776 -44.77 26.10 15.19
CA ILE A 776 -43.42 25.57 14.96
C ILE A 776 -42.95 24.57 16.03
N ASN A 777 -43.47 24.68 17.26
CA ASN A 777 -43.14 23.80 18.38
C ASN A 777 -43.51 22.32 18.15
N LYS A 778 -44.34 22.01 17.15
CA LYS A 778 -44.60 20.63 16.72
C LYS A 778 -43.45 19.99 15.95
N PHE A 779 -42.50 20.79 15.45
CA PHE A 779 -41.38 20.31 14.62
C PHE A 779 -40.01 20.62 15.24
N VAL A 780 -39.87 21.77 15.89
CA VAL A 780 -38.59 22.25 16.41
C VAL A 780 -38.75 22.68 17.86
N SER A 781 -37.81 22.29 18.73
CA SER A 781 -37.83 22.71 20.14
C SER A 781 -37.63 24.22 20.27
N LYS A 782 -38.06 24.78 21.41
CA LYS A 782 -37.89 26.22 21.68
C LYS A 782 -36.42 26.63 21.69
N GLU A 783 -35.55 25.81 22.27
CA GLU A 783 -34.10 26.04 22.33
C GLU A 783 -33.47 26.14 20.93
N ILE A 784 -33.81 25.22 20.02
CA ILE A 784 -33.31 25.24 18.63
C ILE A 784 -33.92 26.40 17.85
N THR A 785 -35.19 26.72 18.10
CA THR A 785 -35.88 27.85 17.46
C THR A 785 -35.21 29.18 17.84
N ASP A 786 -34.90 29.38 19.12
CA ASP A 786 -34.23 30.59 19.62
C ASP A 786 -32.79 30.66 19.07
N LEU A 787 -32.06 29.55 19.08
CA LEU A 787 -30.68 29.45 18.57
C LEU A 787 -30.58 29.85 17.09
N ILE A 788 -31.51 29.35 16.26
CA ILE A 788 -31.56 29.68 14.82
C ILE A 788 -32.09 31.11 14.61
N SER A 789 -33.07 31.56 15.40
CA SER A 789 -33.64 32.90 15.28
C SER A 789 -32.64 33.99 15.65
N ASP A 790 -31.77 33.75 16.63
CA ASP A 790 -30.69 34.66 17.02
C ASP A 790 -29.72 34.94 15.87
N HIS A 791 -29.47 33.97 15.00
CA HIS A 791 -28.61 34.15 13.81
C HIS A 791 -29.25 35.04 12.73
N PHE A 792 -30.58 35.20 12.76
CA PHE A 792 -31.32 36.03 11.81
C PHE A 792 -31.79 37.37 12.44
N LYS A 793 -31.37 37.70 13.67
CA LYS A 793 -31.68 39.00 14.28
C LYS A 793 -31.03 40.14 13.47
N GLY A 794 -31.85 41.05 12.95
CA GLY A 794 -31.39 42.23 12.22
C GLY A 794 -31.09 41.99 10.73
N THR A 795 -31.39 40.82 10.17
CA THR A 795 -31.18 40.53 8.74
C THR A 795 -32.49 40.16 8.02
N ASP A 796 -32.57 40.50 6.74
CA ASP A 796 -33.66 40.12 5.83
C ASP A 796 -33.29 38.96 4.89
N ASP A 797 -32.04 38.50 4.93
CA ASP A 797 -31.51 37.45 4.06
C ASP A 797 -31.56 36.07 4.73
N PHE A 798 -32.68 35.37 4.57
CA PHE A 798 -32.92 34.04 5.15
C PHE A 798 -32.27 32.91 4.33
N LYS A 799 -30.92 32.84 4.33
CA LYS A 799 -30.16 31.75 3.68
C LYS A 799 -29.84 30.63 4.66
N MET A 800 -30.14 29.39 4.25
CA MET A 800 -29.92 28.20 5.09
C MET A 800 -28.45 27.78 5.20
N GLY A 801 -27.67 27.94 4.11
CA GLY A 801 -26.29 27.47 4.02
C GLY A 801 -25.36 28.03 5.10
N PRO A 802 -25.29 29.36 5.31
CA PRO A 802 -24.46 29.95 6.35
C PRO A 802 -24.79 29.46 7.76
N VAL A 803 -26.08 29.34 8.08
CA VAL A 803 -26.54 28.86 9.40
C VAL A 803 -26.17 27.40 9.63
N LYS A 804 -26.29 26.55 8.59
CA LYS A 804 -25.89 25.14 8.70
C LYS A 804 -24.38 24.96 8.87
N ILE A 805 -23.56 25.81 8.26
CA ILE A 805 -22.09 25.80 8.43
C ILE A 805 -21.72 26.18 9.86
N ILE A 806 -22.37 27.18 10.45
CA ILE A 806 -22.05 27.69 11.79
C ILE A 806 -22.56 26.76 12.90
N LEU A 807 -23.80 26.28 12.78
CA LEU A 807 -24.43 25.45 13.82
C LEU A 807 -24.14 23.94 13.66
N GLY A 808 -23.57 23.53 12.53
CA GLY A 808 -23.06 22.18 12.31
C GLY A 808 -24.11 21.09 12.53
N GLU A 809 -23.77 20.07 13.32
CA GLU A 809 -24.66 18.95 13.65
C GLU A 809 -25.74 19.28 14.67
N LYS A 810 -25.67 20.44 15.36
CA LYS A 810 -26.64 20.81 16.40
C LYS A 810 -28.05 21.10 15.87
N VAL A 811 -28.17 21.35 14.56
CA VAL A 811 -29.46 21.65 13.90
C VAL A 811 -29.53 20.92 12.56
N SER A 812 -30.70 20.36 12.22
CA SER A 812 -30.91 19.72 10.92
C SER A 812 -31.27 20.76 9.82
N TRP A 813 -31.18 20.36 8.55
CA TRP A 813 -31.65 21.20 7.44
C TRP A 813 -33.16 21.46 7.50
N SER A 814 -33.94 20.54 8.07
CA SER A 814 -35.38 20.71 8.26
C SER A 814 -35.69 21.70 9.39
N ASP A 815 -34.94 21.69 10.49
CA ASP A 815 -35.08 22.67 11.59
C ASP A 815 -34.92 24.10 11.07
N ILE A 816 -33.85 24.36 10.31
CA ILE A 816 -33.59 25.67 9.71
C ILE A 816 -34.74 26.08 8.77
N LYS A 817 -35.30 25.13 8.01
CA LYS A 817 -36.44 25.37 7.10
C LYS A 817 -37.71 25.76 7.84
N PHE A 818 -38.05 25.08 8.93
CA PHE A 818 -39.21 25.41 9.76
C PHE A 818 -39.04 26.77 10.43
N VAL A 819 -37.87 27.07 11.00
CA VAL A 819 -37.59 28.36 11.67
C VAL A 819 -37.66 29.53 10.68
N ILE A 820 -37.06 29.40 9.49
CA ILE A 820 -37.14 30.46 8.46
C ILE A 820 -38.60 30.76 8.09
N LYS A 821 -39.44 29.72 7.92
CA LYS A 821 -40.85 29.91 7.59
C LYS A 821 -41.63 30.55 8.74
N HIS A 822 -41.34 30.18 9.97
CA HIS A 822 -41.90 30.81 11.16
C HIS A 822 -41.50 32.29 11.29
N LEU A 823 -40.24 32.64 11.03
CA LEU A 823 -39.78 34.03 11.04
C LEU A 823 -40.44 34.87 9.93
N MET A 824 -40.65 34.27 8.74
CA MET A 824 -41.43 34.91 7.67
C MET A 824 -42.88 35.17 8.09
N PHE A 825 -43.52 34.24 8.81
CA PHE A 825 -44.86 34.43 9.38
C PHE A 825 -44.90 35.58 10.38
N LEU A 826 -43.96 35.63 11.33
CA LEU A 826 -43.87 36.69 12.35
C LEU A 826 -43.60 38.09 11.74
N LYS A 827 -42.85 38.17 10.64
CA LYS A 827 -42.66 39.43 9.90
C LYS A 827 -43.95 39.87 9.19
N LYS A 828 -44.69 38.92 8.61
CA LYS A 828 -45.95 39.22 7.92
C LYS A 828 -47.03 39.71 8.89
N SER A 829 -47.16 39.09 10.07
CA SER A 829 -48.11 39.52 11.10
C SER A 829 -47.78 40.89 11.71
N LYS A 830 -46.49 41.26 11.82
CA LYS A 830 -46.05 42.60 12.24
C LYS A 830 -46.30 43.70 11.21
N ASN A 831 -46.30 43.37 9.91
CA ASN A 831 -46.61 44.33 8.85
C ASN A 831 -48.13 44.53 8.68
N ASP A 832 -48.94 43.48 8.85
CA ASP A 832 -50.41 43.59 8.81
C ASP A 832 -50.98 44.40 10.00
N THR A 833 -50.31 44.41 11.16
CA THR A 833 -50.70 45.27 12.30
C THR A 833 -50.32 46.75 12.13
N ARG A 834 -49.46 47.11 11.17
CA ARG A 834 -49.06 48.50 10.88
C ARG A 834 -49.90 49.17 9.77
N GLN A 835 -50.74 48.41 9.06
CA GLN A 835 -51.64 48.93 8.01
C GLN A 835 -53.12 49.02 8.45
N GLY A 836 -53.41 48.75 9.72
CA GLY A 836 -54.77 48.77 10.31
C GLY A 836 -55.03 49.91 11.30
N VAL A 837 -54.25 51.00 11.24
CA VAL A 837 -54.52 52.25 11.98
C VAL A 837 -54.39 53.42 11.01
N ASP A 838 -55.51 53.79 10.40
CA ASP A 838 -55.88 55.18 10.08
C ASP A 838 -57.38 55.19 9.73
N PRO A 839 -58.20 56.15 10.19
CA PRO A 839 -57.87 57.32 11.01
C PRO A 839 -57.97 57.08 12.53
#